data_AF-A0A9D2E7U7-F1
#
_entry.id   AF-A0A9D2E7U7-F1
#
_cell.length_a   1.000
_cell.length_b   1.000
_cell.length_c   1.000
_cell.angle_alpha   90.00
_cell.angle_beta   90.00
_cell.angle_gamma   90.00
#
_symmetry.space_group_name_H-M   'P 1'
#
loop_
_entity.id
_entity.type
_entity.pdbx_description
1 polymer ?
#
loop_
_entity_poly.entity_id
_entity_poly.type
_entity_poly.pdbx_seq_one_letter_code
_entity_poly.pdbx_strand_id
1 'polypeptide(L)'
;MTKTNFCHGNHILVGLGGTGGKILRAFKMRMFEEFPTQEERAKLPIALLYVDSTDEMMPKDGRARPDFRVMGQDASFTNNEFLNIKAVDVEHILDHINNYPSVKGIVDNVSAVKSAIGSLGQAAGQKRRAGRLLFAANAIGYVNSLRDAYARCELVSGNSDVKTIHIFAGLCGGTGSGSIVDVVTQTRKTFPDARVLAYVMIPEMNLPKSDMDQGRYYQNGYAAMVELNALQAGRWNPQDVTGRGEIKLYNDRIKGVADGLTVYSNVNDNGLTINSLQELPKIVSDYVFARIFFVNSEDQINGDIIRAYQFENMDEFALEFDETANPGADGRIRVARTKKLNSFGIKRVMYPELRILKHITYTVGESILYQFKYNNWRENQGFVNEEKNKDYRKEYLNKDNLTHWMLDDSHLTLNVKVLESDADYPTFNDYWHDKAIAYAEEAKKADCPLNELDNIMGEFYVQHFREEGVETFFAGKERAIPEMAREIRHRIESELFDKWKLGDVSIVELQKVSKLLLERMSEIRGEIEAKANEEKNNYEACDQDRNANVYEWSRLGVLQRMVGKGARLYGDHQNILTDYYTAKTMLVAWEFAKKLAAKVFAELGKMDADILMFSQKINDAIEETEKLIVAQRKVNKGLEDMKGAIIEVSEDEKMQEFEVDIKVDKVDMPNIARQLRDAILPKEEFINFGILSNNISIDDIKDAFDVKLAAIVKAKHDEKADSDEKVLGLNILTQLQQKLKTDDDIKAFASKIVSQSGVYLKLNNDQIQLHLRNNEGNLSPTNPASTCKKAILVSIPSPDENEGLKKFADKLETAFKNSFNQSTARTSITVNRKSLRKDELSIITVAYCFPMRAIDWMAPYKQRYDQFLHTGNPATDAGNAILLHSEGDGSQFPPLFAVDNAEEIAAQELARQAAAAQPQPMAGSGMQMPGATMPPVGGGAPVPPPLGGGAPVPPPMQTPVISLYIGMGTQQYGPYNYDSCKQMVAAGQLTPQTMVWMEGMPAWAPASTVPVLQPLFAPPVTPQMPPMPPTGGVVPPPIMNQSVN
;
A
#
# COMPACT_ATOMS: atom_id res chain seq x y z
N MET A 1 -22.22 -24.17 -5.46
CA MET A 1 -21.57 -23.63 -6.66
C MET A 1 -20.71 -24.71 -7.28
N THR A 2 -21.02 -25.11 -8.51
CA THR A 2 -20.26 -26.10 -9.29
C THR A 2 -18.80 -25.67 -9.45
N LYS A 3 -17.88 -26.63 -9.30
CA LYS A 3 -16.42 -26.49 -9.46
C LYS A 3 -16.07 -26.03 -10.88
N THR A 4 -16.10 -24.73 -11.16
CA THR A 4 -15.53 -24.20 -12.39
C THR A 4 -14.05 -23.94 -12.13
N ASN A 5 -13.19 -24.80 -12.65
CA ASN A 5 -11.74 -24.58 -12.57
C ASN A 5 -11.41 -23.46 -13.58
N PHE A 6 -11.18 -22.23 -13.09
CA PHE A 6 -10.99 -21.05 -13.95
C PHE A 6 -9.57 -20.94 -14.53
N CYS A 7 -8.65 -21.81 -14.12
CA CYS A 7 -7.24 -21.71 -14.44
C CYS A 7 -6.73 -23.06 -14.99
N HIS A 8 -6.44 -23.11 -16.29
CA HIS A 8 -6.10 -24.34 -17.02
C HIS A 8 -4.58 -24.63 -17.10
N GLY A 9 -3.74 -23.86 -16.40
CA GLY A 9 -2.29 -24.03 -16.43
C GLY A 9 -1.58 -23.42 -15.22
N ASN A 10 -0.27 -23.66 -15.10
CA ASN A 10 0.54 -23.10 -14.03
C ASN A 10 0.94 -21.66 -14.36
N HIS A 11 0.60 -20.71 -13.49
CA HIS A 11 0.96 -19.30 -13.66
C HIS A 11 1.92 -18.84 -12.56
N ILE A 12 3.05 -18.27 -12.96
CA ILE A 12 4.01 -17.65 -12.05
C ILE A 12 4.09 -16.16 -12.39
N LEU A 13 3.85 -15.30 -11.40
CA LEU A 13 3.90 -13.85 -11.57
C LEU A 13 5.12 -13.31 -10.84
N VAL A 14 6.08 -12.79 -11.60
CA VAL A 14 7.36 -12.25 -11.14
C VAL A 14 7.32 -10.73 -11.19
N GLY A 15 7.44 -10.05 -10.05
CA GLY A 15 7.45 -8.60 -9.96
C GLY A 15 8.84 -8.06 -9.65
N LEU A 16 9.39 -7.23 -10.54
CA LEU A 16 10.72 -6.66 -10.40
C LEU A 16 10.67 -5.20 -9.95
N GLY A 17 11.35 -4.91 -8.84
CA GLY A 17 11.41 -3.57 -8.27
C GLY A 17 10.03 -3.04 -7.80
N GLY A 18 10.00 -1.78 -7.39
CA GLY A 18 8.78 -1.16 -6.87
C GLY A 18 7.58 -1.15 -7.82
N THR A 19 7.77 -1.02 -9.15
CA THR A 19 6.66 -1.10 -10.12
C THR A 19 6.08 -2.52 -10.18
N GLY A 20 6.94 -3.54 -10.30
CA GLY A 20 6.51 -4.93 -10.32
C GLY A 20 5.84 -5.35 -9.01
N GLY A 21 6.40 -4.94 -7.87
CA GLY A 21 5.83 -5.20 -6.54
C GLY A 21 4.43 -4.60 -6.37
N LYS A 22 4.20 -3.36 -6.83
CA LYS A 22 2.87 -2.73 -6.80
C LYS A 22 1.84 -3.47 -7.66
N ILE A 23 2.24 -4.00 -8.81
CA ILE A 23 1.37 -4.81 -9.68
C ILE A 23 1.03 -6.14 -9.01
N LEU A 24 2.03 -6.83 -8.45
CA LEU A 24 1.81 -8.09 -7.71
C LEU A 24 0.92 -7.88 -6.49
N ARG A 25 1.09 -6.78 -5.76
CA ARG A 25 0.22 -6.40 -4.65
C ARG A 25 -1.22 -6.25 -5.12
N ALA A 26 -1.44 -5.46 -6.17
CA ALA A 26 -2.79 -5.27 -6.72
C ALA A 26 -3.42 -6.60 -7.17
N PHE A 27 -2.63 -7.48 -7.79
CA PHE A 27 -3.07 -8.81 -8.21
C PHE A 27 -3.42 -9.70 -7.03
N LYS A 28 -2.58 -9.73 -6.00
CA LYS A 28 -2.79 -10.54 -4.78
C LYS A 28 -4.00 -10.04 -4.00
N MET A 29 -4.18 -8.72 -3.87
CA MET A 29 -5.38 -8.15 -3.25
C MET A 29 -6.63 -8.57 -4.02
N ARG A 30 -6.63 -8.40 -5.35
CA ARG A 30 -7.75 -8.85 -6.19
C ARG A 30 -8.03 -10.35 -6.04
N MET A 31 -6.99 -11.19 -5.94
CA MET A 31 -7.17 -12.62 -5.66
C MET A 31 -7.89 -12.89 -4.33
N PHE A 32 -7.62 -12.12 -3.28
CA PHE A 32 -8.31 -12.24 -2.00
C PHE A 32 -9.76 -11.75 -2.07
N GLU A 33 -10.03 -10.74 -2.88
CA GLU A 33 -11.39 -10.25 -3.12
C GLU A 33 -12.23 -11.27 -3.89
N GLU A 34 -11.64 -11.89 -4.91
CA GLU A 34 -12.30 -12.78 -5.86
C GLU A 34 -12.40 -14.23 -5.37
N PHE A 35 -11.48 -14.64 -4.51
CA PHE A 35 -11.43 -15.95 -3.87
C PHE A 35 -11.32 -15.74 -2.35
N PRO A 36 -12.43 -15.44 -1.66
CA PRO A 36 -12.41 -14.95 -0.28
C PRO A 36 -11.86 -15.97 0.72
N THR A 37 -11.99 -17.28 0.45
CA THR A 37 -11.53 -18.31 1.38
C THR A 37 -10.11 -18.78 1.07
N GLN A 38 -9.36 -19.16 2.11
CA GLN A 38 -8.05 -19.80 1.94
C GLN A 38 -8.15 -21.11 1.14
N GLU A 39 -9.24 -21.86 1.31
CA GLU A 39 -9.46 -23.13 0.60
C GLU A 39 -9.62 -22.93 -0.92
N GLU A 40 -10.35 -21.89 -1.35
CA GLU A 40 -10.46 -21.54 -2.77
C GLU A 40 -9.10 -21.12 -3.34
N ARG A 41 -8.37 -20.25 -2.63
CA ARG A 41 -7.06 -19.77 -3.08
C ARG A 41 -6.02 -20.89 -3.14
N ALA A 42 -6.04 -21.83 -2.20
CA ALA A 42 -5.12 -22.96 -2.17
C ALA A 42 -5.30 -23.93 -3.36
N LYS A 43 -6.45 -23.87 -4.06
CA LYS A 43 -6.74 -24.68 -5.25
C LYS A 43 -6.28 -24.02 -6.56
N LEU A 44 -5.75 -22.80 -6.50
CA LEU A 44 -5.32 -22.06 -7.69
C LEU A 44 -3.84 -22.33 -7.97
N PRO A 45 -3.47 -22.77 -9.19
CA PRO A 45 -2.09 -23.05 -9.55
C PRO A 45 -1.31 -21.77 -9.90
N ILE A 46 -1.30 -20.82 -8.95
CA ILE A 46 -0.70 -19.49 -9.10
C ILE A 46 0.33 -19.26 -8.00
N ALA A 47 1.53 -18.84 -8.39
CA ALA A 47 2.58 -18.43 -7.47
C ALA A 47 3.06 -17.02 -7.79
N LEU A 48 3.38 -16.26 -6.75
CA LEU A 48 3.94 -14.92 -6.84
C LEU A 48 5.42 -14.94 -6.41
N LEU A 49 6.24 -14.13 -7.08
CA LEU A 49 7.64 -13.93 -6.73
C LEU A 49 8.00 -12.46 -6.91
N TYR A 50 8.09 -11.74 -5.79
CA TYR A 50 8.55 -10.37 -5.72
C TYR A 50 10.07 -10.34 -5.56
N VAL A 51 10.76 -9.60 -6.43
CA VAL A 51 12.22 -9.46 -6.44
C VAL A 51 12.57 -7.98 -6.31
N ASP A 52 13.11 -7.59 -5.15
CA ASP A 52 13.56 -6.22 -4.91
C ASP A 52 14.76 -6.16 -3.96
N SER A 53 15.44 -5.03 -4.03
CA SER A 53 16.48 -4.55 -3.15
C SER A 53 15.95 -3.90 -1.85
N THR A 54 14.63 -3.73 -1.70
CA THR A 54 13.99 -3.21 -0.49
C THR A 54 12.90 -4.15 -0.01
N ASP A 55 12.70 -4.24 1.30
CA ASP A 55 11.66 -5.02 1.97
C ASP A 55 10.41 -4.17 2.25
N GLU A 56 10.24 -3.04 1.57
CA GLU A 56 9.19 -2.05 1.87
C GLU A 56 7.78 -2.65 1.80
N MET A 57 7.57 -3.67 0.93
CA MET A 57 6.30 -4.36 0.71
C MET A 57 6.08 -5.59 1.60
N MET A 58 7.01 -5.88 2.50
CA MET A 58 6.90 -6.98 3.47
C MET A 58 6.15 -6.53 4.74
N PRO A 59 5.55 -7.48 5.48
CA PRO A 59 5.08 -7.25 6.86
C PRO A 59 6.18 -6.65 7.74
N LYS A 60 5.81 -5.79 8.70
CA LYS A 60 6.72 -5.24 9.71
C LYS A 60 6.33 -5.74 11.08
N ASP A 61 7.31 -6.11 11.89
CA ASP A 61 7.13 -6.55 13.28
C ASP A 61 6.14 -7.73 13.43
N GLY A 62 6.09 -8.62 12.43
CA GLY A 62 5.16 -9.75 12.39
C GLY A 62 3.69 -9.38 12.16
N ARG A 63 3.39 -8.10 11.84
CA ARG A 63 2.04 -7.61 11.59
C ARG A 63 1.79 -7.37 10.10
N ALA A 64 0.61 -7.79 9.66
CA ALA A 64 0.07 -7.50 8.34
C ALA A 64 0.13 -6.00 8.04
N ARG A 65 0.52 -5.63 6.82
CA ARG A 65 0.46 -4.24 6.39
C ARG A 65 -1.01 -3.80 6.27
N PRO A 66 -1.43 -2.63 6.82
CA PRO A 66 -2.82 -2.17 6.70
C PRO A 66 -3.30 -2.06 5.26
N ASP A 67 -2.41 -1.69 4.34
CA ASP A 67 -2.72 -1.54 2.91
C ASP A 67 -2.69 -2.88 2.13
N PHE A 68 -2.46 -4.01 2.81
CA PHE A 68 -2.59 -5.37 2.28
C PHE A 68 -3.74 -6.16 2.92
N ARG A 69 -4.55 -5.56 3.80
CA ARG A 69 -5.70 -6.25 4.39
C ARG A 69 -6.90 -6.27 3.44
N VAL A 70 -7.51 -7.44 3.30
CA VAL A 70 -8.74 -7.65 2.52
C VAL A 70 -9.72 -8.46 3.36
N MET A 71 -10.80 -7.81 3.83
CA MET A 71 -11.82 -8.45 4.67
C MET A 71 -11.21 -9.20 5.86
N GLY A 72 -10.41 -8.50 6.66
CA GLY A 72 -9.74 -9.03 7.86
C GLY A 72 -8.58 -10.01 7.58
N GLN A 73 -8.31 -10.33 6.30
CA GLN A 73 -7.27 -11.28 5.93
C GLN A 73 -5.99 -10.56 5.52
N ASP A 74 -4.85 -11.10 5.95
CA ASP A 74 -3.53 -10.62 5.58
C ASP A 74 -3.14 -11.12 4.17
N ALA A 75 -3.14 -10.21 3.18
CA ALA A 75 -2.66 -10.50 1.84
C ALA A 75 -1.19 -10.07 1.64
N SER A 76 -0.44 -9.74 2.70
CA SER A 76 0.96 -9.33 2.59
C SER A 76 1.83 -10.41 1.94
N PHE A 77 2.94 -10.02 1.33
CA PHE A 77 3.89 -11.00 0.80
C PHE A 77 4.51 -11.82 1.93
N THR A 78 4.65 -13.11 1.67
CA THR A 78 5.29 -14.08 2.55
C THR A 78 6.76 -14.25 2.18
N ASN A 79 7.58 -14.83 3.07
CA ASN A 79 9.02 -14.96 2.84
C ASN A 79 9.37 -15.82 1.61
N ASN A 80 8.53 -16.79 1.24
CA ASN A 80 8.69 -17.60 0.02
C ASN A 80 8.16 -16.90 -1.26
N GLU A 81 7.50 -15.76 -1.13
CA GLU A 81 7.09 -14.89 -2.23
C GLU A 81 8.06 -13.71 -2.42
N PHE A 82 9.10 -13.55 -1.60
CA PHE A 82 10.03 -12.43 -1.68
C PHE A 82 11.49 -12.89 -1.78
N LEU A 83 12.20 -12.34 -2.76
CA LEU A 83 13.63 -12.46 -2.91
C LEU A 83 14.29 -11.09 -2.71
N ASN A 84 14.96 -10.93 -1.58
CA ASN A 84 15.77 -9.75 -1.29
C ASN A 84 17.12 -9.84 -2.01
N ILE A 85 17.36 -8.95 -2.98
CA ILE A 85 18.63 -8.92 -3.74
C ILE A 85 19.67 -7.93 -3.20
N LYS A 86 19.37 -7.20 -2.11
CA LYS A 86 20.30 -6.25 -1.48
C LYS A 86 21.18 -6.89 -0.40
N ALA A 87 20.89 -8.11 0.02
CA ALA A 87 21.59 -8.80 1.11
C ALA A 87 23.06 -9.20 0.79
N VAL A 88 23.68 -8.62 -0.24
CA VAL A 88 25.01 -8.99 -0.73
C VAL A 88 25.93 -7.77 -0.80
N ASP A 89 27.17 -7.94 -0.34
CA ASP A 89 28.21 -6.91 -0.40
C ASP A 89 28.81 -6.82 -1.83
N VAL A 90 28.27 -5.89 -2.63
CA VAL A 90 28.72 -5.66 -4.00
C VAL A 90 30.14 -5.09 -4.04
N GLU A 91 30.54 -4.30 -3.04
CA GLU A 91 31.91 -3.76 -2.99
C GLU A 91 32.91 -4.91 -2.84
N HIS A 92 32.62 -5.84 -1.93
CA HIS A 92 33.39 -7.06 -1.75
C HIS A 92 33.44 -7.92 -3.02
N ILE A 93 32.32 -8.10 -3.73
CA ILE A 93 32.28 -8.84 -5.00
C ILE A 93 33.20 -8.18 -6.03
N LEU A 94 33.14 -6.86 -6.15
CA LEU A 94 33.93 -6.11 -7.12
C LEU A 94 35.44 -6.18 -6.78
N ASP A 95 35.82 -6.13 -5.50
CA ASP A 95 37.23 -6.30 -5.07
C ASP A 95 37.77 -7.71 -5.35
N HIS A 96 36.89 -8.71 -5.37
CA HIS A 96 37.24 -10.11 -5.57
C HIS A 96 36.65 -10.69 -6.85
N ILE A 97 36.47 -9.88 -7.91
CA ILE A 97 35.68 -10.23 -9.10
C ILE A 97 36.12 -11.55 -9.78
N ASN A 98 37.40 -11.93 -9.66
CA ASN A 98 37.92 -13.20 -10.18
C ASN A 98 37.32 -14.44 -9.52
N ASN A 99 36.80 -14.31 -8.29
CA ASN A 99 36.09 -15.37 -7.56
C ASN A 99 34.62 -15.47 -7.99
N TYR A 100 34.11 -14.50 -8.75
CA TYR A 100 32.72 -14.41 -9.20
C TYR A 100 32.63 -14.42 -10.73
N PRO A 101 32.97 -15.53 -11.40
CA PRO A 101 33.06 -15.59 -12.86
C PRO A 101 31.75 -15.26 -13.60
N SER A 102 30.59 -15.51 -12.99
CA SER A 102 29.27 -15.16 -13.54
C SER A 102 28.99 -13.65 -13.52
N VAL A 103 29.53 -12.93 -12.54
CA VAL A 103 29.43 -11.47 -12.39
C VAL A 103 30.54 -10.76 -13.17
N LYS A 104 31.72 -11.40 -13.27
CA LYS A 104 32.89 -10.87 -14.00
C LYS A 104 32.56 -10.49 -15.43
N GLY A 105 31.76 -11.29 -16.15
CA GLY A 105 31.37 -10.96 -17.53
C GLY A 105 30.43 -9.76 -17.67
N ILE A 106 29.89 -9.23 -16.57
CA ILE A 106 29.13 -7.97 -16.55
C ILE A 106 30.04 -6.77 -16.24
N VAL A 107 31.25 -7.02 -15.73
CA VAL A 107 32.19 -6.04 -15.18
C VAL A 107 33.52 -6.12 -15.94
N ASP A 108 33.58 -5.46 -17.10
CA ASP A 108 34.79 -5.42 -17.94
C ASP A 108 35.95 -4.67 -17.26
N ASN A 109 35.64 -3.59 -16.55
CA ASN A 109 36.61 -2.78 -15.81
C ASN A 109 36.07 -2.44 -14.41
N VAL A 110 36.59 -3.13 -13.39
CA VAL A 110 36.18 -2.97 -11.99
C VAL A 110 36.31 -1.52 -11.52
N SER A 111 37.43 -0.85 -11.83
CA SER A 111 37.69 0.52 -11.38
C SER A 111 36.68 1.50 -11.97
N ALA A 112 36.41 1.38 -13.28
CA ALA A 112 35.42 2.22 -13.95
C ALA A 112 34.00 1.98 -13.41
N VAL A 113 33.63 0.71 -13.17
CA VAL A 113 32.32 0.35 -12.61
C VAL A 113 32.15 0.84 -11.19
N LYS A 114 33.18 0.71 -10.33
CA LYS A 114 33.17 1.26 -8.96
C LYS A 114 33.01 2.78 -8.97
N SER A 115 33.79 3.46 -9.81
CA SER A 115 33.74 4.92 -9.95
C SER A 115 32.37 5.40 -10.42
N ALA A 116 31.80 4.76 -11.46
CA ALA A 116 30.51 5.14 -12.01
C ALA A 116 29.35 4.88 -11.04
N ILE A 117 29.32 3.69 -10.42
CA ILE A 117 28.20 3.30 -9.54
C ILE A 117 28.27 4.02 -8.19
N GLY A 118 29.46 4.24 -7.62
CA GLY A 118 29.62 4.81 -6.27
C GLY A 118 28.92 3.99 -5.18
N SER A 119 28.57 4.62 -4.05
CA SER A 119 27.84 3.93 -2.97
C SER A 119 26.43 3.52 -3.40
N LEU A 120 26.05 2.28 -3.10
CA LEU A 120 24.72 1.74 -3.38
C LEU A 120 23.68 2.31 -2.41
N GLY A 121 22.90 3.29 -2.88
CA GLY A 121 21.74 3.83 -2.16
C GLY A 121 20.53 2.87 -2.12
N GLN A 122 19.37 3.37 -1.67
CA GLN A 122 18.11 2.61 -1.78
C GLN A 122 17.68 2.44 -3.25
N ALA A 123 17.12 1.27 -3.60
CA ALA A 123 16.63 0.93 -4.94
C ALA A 123 17.64 1.13 -6.10
N ALA A 124 18.94 0.96 -5.82
CA ALA A 124 20.06 1.19 -6.75
C ALA A 124 20.11 2.61 -7.37
N GLY A 125 19.35 3.60 -6.86
CA GLY A 125 19.45 5.02 -7.24
C GLY A 125 19.27 5.34 -8.73
N GLN A 126 18.37 4.60 -9.42
CA GLN A 126 18.19 4.68 -10.89
C GLN A 126 19.45 4.38 -11.71
N LYS A 127 20.34 3.52 -11.18
CA LYS A 127 21.53 3.04 -11.89
C LYS A 127 21.27 1.60 -12.36
N ARG A 128 21.09 1.39 -13.67
CA ARG A 128 20.67 0.09 -14.22
C ARG A 128 21.72 -0.98 -13.99
N ARG A 129 22.99 -0.69 -14.27
CA ARG A 129 24.10 -1.63 -14.03
C ARG A 129 24.21 -2.06 -12.57
N ALA A 130 23.98 -1.15 -11.64
CA ALA A 130 23.96 -1.47 -10.21
C ALA A 130 22.83 -2.45 -9.87
N GLY A 131 21.61 -2.20 -10.38
CA GLY A 131 20.49 -3.14 -10.24
C GLY A 131 20.77 -4.51 -10.85
N ARG A 132 21.44 -4.54 -12.02
CA ARG A 132 21.88 -5.78 -12.66
C ARG A 132 22.89 -6.56 -11.79
N LEU A 133 23.88 -5.88 -11.22
CA LEU A 133 24.87 -6.51 -10.34
C LEU A 133 24.24 -7.12 -9.09
N LEU A 134 23.30 -6.40 -8.45
CA LEU A 134 22.54 -6.91 -7.31
C LEU A 134 21.75 -8.17 -7.68
N PHE A 135 21.11 -8.17 -8.85
CA PHE A 135 20.41 -9.36 -9.34
C PHE A 135 21.39 -10.51 -9.67
N ALA A 136 22.47 -10.24 -10.40
CA ALA A 136 23.46 -11.24 -10.80
C ALA A 136 24.08 -11.95 -9.59
N ALA A 137 24.38 -11.20 -8.53
CA ALA A 137 24.86 -11.76 -7.26
C ALA A 137 23.86 -12.73 -6.59
N ASN A 138 22.56 -12.58 -6.89
CA ASN A 138 21.46 -13.39 -6.35
C ASN A 138 20.77 -14.27 -7.40
N ALA A 139 21.34 -14.41 -8.61
CA ALA A 139 20.66 -15.07 -9.72
C ALA A 139 20.38 -16.56 -9.46
N ILE A 140 21.24 -17.24 -8.70
CA ILE A 140 21.01 -18.62 -8.25
C ILE A 140 19.79 -18.68 -7.32
N GLY A 141 19.68 -17.71 -6.40
CA GLY A 141 18.52 -17.55 -5.52
C GLY A 141 17.23 -17.36 -6.33
N TYR A 142 17.27 -16.48 -7.34
CA TYR A 142 16.14 -16.29 -8.27
C TYR A 142 15.71 -17.59 -8.95
N VAL A 143 16.65 -18.34 -9.55
CA VAL A 143 16.35 -19.60 -10.22
C VAL A 143 15.74 -20.62 -9.25
N ASN A 144 16.25 -20.69 -8.02
CA ASN A 144 15.70 -21.59 -6.99
C ASN A 144 14.29 -21.17 -6.56
N SER A 145 14.06 -19.89 -6.28
CA SER A 145 12.73 -19.35 -5.95
C SER A 145 11.72 -19.56 -7.10
N LEU A 146 12.17 -19.41 -8.34
CA LEU A 146 11.34 -19.63 -9.53
C LEU A 146 10.95 -21.11 -9.69
N ARG A 147 11.89 -22.04 -9.45
CA ARG A 147 11.61 -23.49 -9.44
C ARG A 147 10.66 -23.88 -8.33
N ASP A 148 10.87 -23.34 -7.13
CA ASP A 148 10.00 -23.55 -5.97
C ASP A 148 8.59 -23.01 -6.23
N ALA A 149 8.46 -21.82 -6.81
CA ALA A 149 7.18 -21.26 -7.24
C ALA A 149 6.46 -22.17 -8.25
N TYR A 150 7.19 -22.70 -9.25
CA TYR A 150 6.64 -23.65 -10.20
C TYR A 150 6.18 -24.96 -9.53
N ALA A 151 7.01 -25.55 -8.67
CA ALA A 151 6.71 -26.79 -7.98
C ALA A 151 5.42 -26.68 -7.14
N ARG A 152 5.18 -25.52 -6.51
CA ARG A 152 3.90 -25.25 -5.82
C ARG A 152 2.71 -25.23 -6.77
N CYS A 153 2.82 -24.59 -7.93
CA CYS A 153 1.74 -24.58 -8.92
C CYS A 153 1.47 -25.99 -9.46
N GLU A 154 2.52 -26.73 -9.80
CA GLU A 154 2.42 -28.10 -10.33
C GLU A 154 1.78 -29.06 -9.32
N LEU A 155 2.12 -28.94 -8.04
CA LEU A 155 1.50 -29.71 -6.96
C LEU A 155 -0.02 -29.47 -6.88
N VAL A 156 -0.47 -28.25 -7.15
CA VAL A 156 -1.90 -27.87 -7.12
C VAL A 156 -2.62 -28.29 -8.41
N SER A 157 -2.03 -28.04 -9.58
CA SER A 157 -2.67 -28.33 -10.87
C SER A 157 -2.64 -29.82 -11.23
N GLY A 158 -1.63 -30.57 -10.77
CA GLY A 158 -1.33 -31.91 -11.24
C GLY A 158 -0.94 -31.97 -12.73
N ASN A 159 -0.60 -30.83 -13.34
CA ASN A 159 -0.32 -30.69 -14.76
C ASN A 159 1.06 -30.07 -14.98
N SER A 160 1.93 -30.74 -15.75
CA SER A 160 3.26 -30.23 -16.11
C SER A 160 3.30 -29.48 -17.45
N ASP A 161 2.26 -29.61 -18.27
CA ASP A 161 2.30 -29.31 -19.71
C ASP A 161 2.10 -27.83 -20.04
N VAL A 162 1.42 -27.08 -19.17
CA VAL A 162 1.12 -25.66 -19.38
C VAL A 162 1.78 -24.82 -18.30
N LYS A 163 2.78 -24.02 -18.71
CA LYS A 163 3.55 -23.14 -17.82
C LYS A 163 3.62 -21.74 -18.42
N THR A 164 3.03 -20.75 -17.75
CA THR A 164 3.12 -19.34 -18.16
C THR A 164 3.78 -18.52 -17.06
N ILE A 165 4.77 -17.72 -17.42
CA ILE A 165 5.55 -16.88 -16.51
C ILE A 165 5.36 -15.43 -16.93
N HIS A 166 4.75 -14.64 -16.06
CA HIS A 166 4.46 -13.23 -16.27
C HIS A 166 5.49 -12.40 -15.50
N ILE A 167 6.25 -11.54 -16.17
CA ILE A 167 7.32 -10.73 -15.58
C ILE A 167 6.91 -9.25 -15.67
N PHE A 168 6.87 -8.55 -14.55
CA PHE A 168 6.46 -7.15 -14.45
C PHE A 168 7.63 -6.26 -14.05
N ALA A 169 7.92 -5.21 -14.81
CA ALA A 169 9.02 -4.30 -14.50
C ALA A 169 8.77 -2.86 -14.96
N GLY A 170 9.32 -1.89 -14.22
CA GLY A 170 9.48 -0.52 -14.69
C GLY A 170 10.85 -0.32 -15.34
N LEU A 171 10.90 0.31 -16.53
CA LEU A 171 12.13 0.49 -17.29
C LEU A 171 12.96 1.71 -16.90
N CYS A 172 12.49 2.52 -15.95
CA CYS A 172 13.16 3.71 -15.46
C CYS A 172 13.98 3.51 -14.16
N GLY A 173 13.61 2.53 -13.33
CA GLY A 173 14.23 2.28 -12.02
C GLY A 173 15.53 1.47 -12.10
N GLY A 174 16.34 1.49 -11.04
CA GLY A 174 17.62 0.74 -11.01
C GLY A 174 17.41 -0.77 -10.99
N THR A 175 16.64 -1.28 -10.02
CA THR A 175 16.37 -2.71 -9.83
C THR A 175 15.58 -3.32 -10.98
N GLY A 176 14.38 -2.78 -11.28
CA GLY A 176 13.50 -3.33 -12.32
C GLY A 176 14.13 -3.29 -13.72
N SER A 177 14.62 -2.13 -14.14
CA SER A 177 15.21 -1.95 -15.47
C SER A 177 16.58 -2.61 -15.62
N GLY A 178 17.36 -2.72 -14.54
CA GLY A 178 18.66 -3.37 -14.53
C GLY A 178 18.59 -4.90 -14.54
N SER A 179 17.53 -5.49 -13.97
CA SER A 179 17.39 -6.95 -13.85
C SER A 179 16.55 -7.60 -14.95
N ILE A 180 15.74 -6.85 -15.71
CA ILE A 180 14.77 -7.41 -16.67
C ILE A 180 15.38 -8.36 -17.70
N VAL A 181 16.56 -8.04 -18.24
CA VAL A 181 17.26 -8.89 -19.22
C VAL A 181 17.66 -10.22 -18.59
N ASP A 182 18.26 -10.19 -17.39
CA ASP A 182 18.69 -11.40 -16.70
C ASP A 182 17.48 -12.23 -16.24
N VAL A 183 16.43 -11.59 -15.75
CA VAL A 183 15.20 -12.28 -15.34
C VAL A 183 14.57 -13.01 -16.53
N VAL A 184 14.41 -12.35 -17.68
CA VAL A 184 13.86 -12.98 -18.90
C VAL A 184 14.73 -14.14 -19.38
N THR A 185 16.04 -13.94 -19.46
CA THR A 185 16.98 -14.95 -19.98
C THR A 185 17.16 -16.14 -19.04
N GLN A 186 17.29 -15.91 -17.73
CA GLN A 186 17.41 -16.98 -16.73
C GLN A 186 16.08 -17.74 -16.58
N THR A 187 14.94 -17.07 -16.72
CA THR A 187 13.62 -17.73 -16.76
C THR A 187 13.52 -18.67 -17.95
N ARG A 188 13.83 -18.18 -19.17
CA ARG A 188 13.81 -19.01 -20.39
C ARG A 188 14.80 -20.18 -20.32
N LYS A 189 16.00 -19.98 -19.76
CA LYS A 189 16.97 -21.06 -19.53
C LYS A 189 16.45 -22.11 -18.55
N THR A 190 15.79 -21.66 -17.49
CA THR A 190 15.24 -22.55 -16.46
C THR A 190 14.05 -23.36 -16.98
N PHE A 191 13.19 -22.73 -17.79
CA PHE A 191 12.02 -23.36 -18.39
C PHE A 191 11.96 -23.07 -19.91
N PRO A 192 12.65 -23.88 -20.73
CA PRO A 192 12.73 -23.66 -22.18
C PRO A 192 11.39 -23.68 -22.90
N ASP A 193 10.44 -24.47 -22.39
CA ASP A 193 9.10 -24.73 -22.90
C ASP A 193 8.02 -23.80 -22.33
N ALA A 194 8.33 -23.01 -21.29
CA ALA A 194 7.36 -22.10 -20.70
C ALA A 194 7.01 -20.94 -21.63
N ARG A 195 5.79 -20.42 -21.50
CA ARG A 195 5.41 -19.15 -22.11
C ARG A 195 5.92 -18.00 -21.24
N VAL A 196 6.92 -17.26 -21.69
CA VAL A 196 7.55 -16.13 -20.98
C VAL A 196 7.00 -14.81 -21.51
N LEU A 197 6.30 -14.08 -20.66
CA LEU A 197 5.60 -12.83 -21.00
C LEU A 197 6.14 -11.68 -20.15
N ALA A 198 6.73 -10.68 -20.79
CA ALA A 198 7.25 -9.49 -20.11
C ALA A 198 6.29 -8.31 -20.27
N TYR A 199 5.96 -7.65 -19.16
CA TYR A 199 5.11 -6.48 -19.05
C TYR A 199 5.97 -5.34 -18.54
N VAL A 200 6.29 -4.40 -19.42
CA VAL A 200 7.28 -3.36 -19.16
C VAL A 200 6.66 -1.97 -19.26
N MET A 201 6.77 -1.23 -18.17
CA MET A 201 6.34 0.16 -18.10
C MET A 201 7.44 1.09 -18.60
N ILE A 202 7.14 1.92 -19.60
CA ILE A 202 8.04 2.98 -20.06
C ILE A 202 7.89 4.27 -19.24
N PRO A 203 8.92 5.13 -19.18
CA PRO A 203 8.90 6.40 -18.43
C PRO A 203 7.72 7.33 -18.76
N GLU A 204 7.04 7.86 -17.76
CA GLU A 204 5.98 8.84 -17.97
C GLU A 204 6.58 10.16 -18.48
N MET A 205 6.04 10.69 -19.57
CA MET A 205 6.42 12.03 -20.03
C MET A 205 5.89 13.14 -19.12
N ASN A 206 4.74 12.90 -18.48
CA ASN A 206 4.14 13.76 -17.46
C ASN A 206 4.28 13.07 -16.11
N LEU A 207 5.31 13.45 -15.35
CA LEU A 207 5.62 12.80 -14.06
C LEU A 207 4.54 13.12 -13.01
N PRO A 208 4.01 12.11 -12.31
CA PRO A 208 3.09 12.34 -11.19
C PRO A 208 3.71 13.13 -10.03
N LYS A 209 5.04 13.04 -9.87
CA LYS A 209 5.82 13.79 -8.87
C LYS A 209 7.09 14.33 -9.51
N SER A 210 7.49 15.54 -9.12
CA SER A 210 8.64 16.24 -9.70
C SER A 210 9.99 15.60 -9.38
N ASP A 211 10.09 14.82 -8.31
CA ASP A 211 11.31 14.17 -7.83
C ASP A 211 11.55 12.77 -8.42
N MET A 212 10.65 12.30 -9.30
CA MET A 212 10.77 10.97 -9.93
C MET A 212 11.95 10.89 -10.90
N ASP A 213 12.33 11.96 -11.58
CA ASP A 213 13.50 11.96 -12.45
C ASP A 213 14.74 12.43 -11.70
N GLN A 214 15.65 11.49 -11.43
CA GLN A 214 16.94 11.76 -10.80
C GLN A 214 18.06 11.94 -11.84
N GLY A 215 17.70 12.35 -13.05
CA GLY A 215 18.60 12.62 -14.18
C GLY A 215 18.86 11.44 -15.10
N ARG A 216 18.21 10.29 -14.87
CA ARG A 216 18.38 9.04 -15.65
C ARG A 216 17.06 8.37 -16.04
N TYR A 217 15.92 8.96 -15.70
CA TYR A 217 14.61 8.30 -15.81
C TYR A 217 14.29 7.87 -17.25
N TYR A 218 14.48 8.79 -18.20
CA TYR A 218 14.18 8.59 -19.61
C TYR A 218 15.27 7.82 -20.34
N GLN A 219 16.53 8.09 -19.99
CA GLN A 219 17.71 7.44 -20.55
C GLN A 219 17.72 5.95 -20.22
N ASN A 220 17.35 5.59 -18.98
CA ASN A 220 17.16 4.21 -18.56
C ASN A 220 16.08 3.52 -19.40
N GLY A 221 14.95 4.19 -19.63
CA GLY A 221 13.86 3.67 -20.46
C GLY A 221 14.31 3.37 -21.89
N TYR A 222 15.05 4.29 -22.52
CA TYR A 222 15.56 4.08 -23.87
C TYR A 222 16.60 2.94 -23.94
N ALA A 223 17.59 2.96 -23.05
CA ALA A 223 18.63 1.93 -22.99
C ALA A 223 18.04 0.53 -22.80
N ALA A 224 17.05 0.39 -21.91
CA ALA A 224 16.35 -0.86 -21.69
C ALA A 224 15.58 -1.33 -22.93
N MET A 225 14.94 -0.42 -23.66
CA MET A 225 14.23 -0.76 -24.91
C MET A 225 15.19 -1.18 -26.02
N VAL A 226 16.35 -0.54 -26.16
CA VAL A 226 17.42 -0.94 -27.10
C VAL A 226 17.89 -2.37 -26.79
N GLU A 227 18.18 -2.66 -25.52
CA GLU A 227 18.60 -3.98 -25.05
C GLU A 227 17.54 -5.05 -25.26
N LEU A 228 16.28 -4.78 -24.92
CA LEU A 228 15.16 -5.70 -25.14
C LEU A 228 14.92 -5.94 -26.64
N ASN A 229 15.10 -4.92 -27.49
CA ASN A 229 15.06 -5.11 -28.94
C ASN A 229 16.18 -6.02 -29.43
N ALA A 230 17.42 -5.75 -29.02
CA ALA A 230 18.58 -6.56 -29.39
C ALA A 230 18.42 -8.01 -28.94
N LEU A 231 17.94 -8.20 -27.70
CA LEU A 231 17.61 -9.49 -27.15
C LEU A 231 16.51 -10.18 -27.95
N GLN A 232 15.40 -9.51 -28.28
CA GLN A 232 14.27 -10.09 -29.03
C GLN A 232 14.52 -10.26 -30.54
N ALA A 233 15.53 -9.60 -31.09
CA ALA A 233 15.98 -9.73 -32.47
C ALA A 233 17.08 -10.81 -32.64
N GLY A 234 17.54 -11.44 -31.56
CA GLY A 234 18.64 -12.40 -31.59
C GLY A 234 19.99 -11.76 -31.91
N ARG A 235 20.14 -10.46 -31.62
CA ARG A 235 21.34 -9.67 -31.92
C ARG A 235 22.28 -9.50 -30.74
N TRP A 236 21.87 -9.98 -29.56
CA TRP A 236 22.68 -9.94 -28.35
C TRP A 236 22.49 -11.21 -27.51
N ASN A 237 23.60 -11.78 -27.07
CA ASN A 237 23.66 -12.87 -26.11
C ASN A 237 24.28 -12.32 -24.81
N PRO A 238 23.49 -11.96 -23.79
CA PRO A 238 24.03 -11.39 -22.57
C PRO A 238 24.90 -12.40 -21.80
N GLN A 239 25.73 -11.91 -20.88
CA GLN A 239 26.44 -12.75 -19.92
C GLN A 239 25.45 -13.63 -19.12
N ASP A 240 25.75 -14.93 -19.01
CA ASP A 240 25.01 -15.85 -18.17
C ASP A 240 25.36 -15.63 -16.70
N VAL A 241 24.46 -14.98 -15.97
CA VAL A 241 24.63 -14.66 -14.54
C VAL A 241 24.55 -15.87 -13.61
N THR A 242 24.24 -17.06 -14.15
CA THR A 242 24.37 -18.34 -13.43
C THR A 242 25.47 -19.25 -14.01
N GLY A 243 26.20 -18.77 -15.03
CA GLY A 243 27.20 -19.53 -15.78
C GLY A 243 28.56 -18.84 -15.89
N ARG A 244 29.36 -19.23 -16.89
CA ARG A 244 30.75 -18.73 -17.10
C ARG A 244 30.99 -18.04 -18.45
N GLY A 245 29.93 -17.71 -19.19
CA GLY A 245 30.02 -17.06 -20.50
C GLY A 245 28.67 -16.56 -20.98
N GLU A 246 28.52 -16.28 -22.28
CA GLU A 246 27.27 -15.79 -22.86
C GLU A 246 26.14 -16.82 -22.83
N ILE A 247 24.91 -16.36 -22.62
CA ILE A 247 23.70 -17.17 -22.72
C ILE A 247 23.14 -17.14 -24.14
N LYS A 248 23.14 -18.29 -24.82
CA LYS A 248 22.68 -18.43 -26.21
C LYS A 248 21.35 -19.17 -26.25
N LEU A 249 20.25 -18.43 -26.30
CA LEU A 249 18.89 -18.98 -26.21
C LEU A 249 18.20 -19.15 -27.57
N TYR A 250 18.61 -18.41 -28.60
CA TYR A 250 18.01 -18.50 -29.92
C TYR A 250 18.30 -19.83 -30.59
N ASN A 251 17.25 -20.47 -31.11
CA ASN A 251 17.30 -21.68 -31.92
C ASN A 251 16.00 -21.83 -32.72
N ASP A 252 15.86 -22.93 -33.47
CA ASP A 252 14.67 -23.18 -34.32
C ASP A 252 13.33 -23.17 -33.56
N ARG A 253 13.35 -23.48 -32.25
CA ARG A 253 12.17 -23.47 -31.36
C ARG A 253 11.98 -22.14 -30.64
N ILE A 254 13.07 -21.44 -30.33
CA ILE A 254 13.05 -20.17 -29.59
C ILE A 254 13.30 -19.01 -30.55
N LYS A 255 12.22 -18.46 -31.10
CA LYS A 255 12.20 -17.33 -32.06
C LYS A 255 11.92 -15.98 -31.35
N GLY A 256 12.56 -15.77 -30.21
CA GLY A 256 12.33 -14.69 -29.24
C GLY A 256 12.62 -15.19 -27.83
N VAL A 257 13.40 -14.46 -27.00
CA VAL A 257 13.71 -14.92 -25.63
C VAL A 257 12.46 -14.86 -24.74
N ALA A 258 11.69 -13.78 -24.87
CA ALA A 258 10.30 -13.71 -24.40
C ALA A 258 9.34 -14.01 -25.57
N ASP A 259 8.25 -14.73 -25.29
CA ASP A 259 7.19 -14.99 -26.27
C ASP A 259 6.33 -13.75 -26.53
N GLY A 260 6.29 -12.82 -25.56
CA GLY A 260 5.59 -11.55 -25.70
C GLY A 260 6.19 -10.44 -24.87
N LEU A 261 6.32 -9.26 -25.49
CA LEU A 261 6.72 -8.03 -24.83
C LEU A 261 5.55 -7.03 -24.86
N THR A 262 4.88 -6.89 -23.72
CA THR A 262 3.81 -5.91 -23.49
C THR A 262 4.40 -4.61 -22.98
N VAL A 263 4.33 -3.56 -23.79
CA VAL A 263 4.84 -2.23 -23.45
C VAL A 263 3.67 -1.31 -23.15
N TYR A 264 3.75 -0.54 -22.07
CA TYR A 264 2.68 0.36 -21.66
C TYR A 264 3.21 1.61 -20.94
N SER A 265 2.41 2.66 -20.96
CA SER A 265 2.62 3.92 -20.27
C SER A 265 1.38 4.30 -19.44
N ASN A 266 1.37 5.49 -18.86
CA ASN A 266 0.22 6.02 -18.14
C ASN A 266 -0.76 6.81 -19.03
N VAL A 267 -0.56 6.81 -20.36
CA VAL A 267 -1.40 7.53 -21.32
C VAL A 267 -1.88 6.57 -22.40
N ASN A 268 -3.19 6.51 -22.61
CA ASN A 268 -3.74 5.69 -23.68
C ASN A 268 -3.70 6.38 -25.06
N ASP A 269 -3.92 5.61 -26.13
CA ASP A 269 -3.87 6.10 -27.52
C ASP A 269 -4.98 7.12 -27.87
N ASN A 270 -5.97 7.29 -26.98
CA ASN A 270 -6.99 8.33 -27.07
C ASN A 270 -6.66 9.59 -26.21
N GLY A 271 -5.48 9.65 -25.58
CA GLY A 271 -5.01 10.80 -24.81
C GLY A 271 -5.44 10.82 -23.33
N LEU A 272 -6.10 9.78 -22.83
CA LEU A 272 -6.47 9.67 -21.43
C LEU A 272 -5.22 9.36 -20.59
N THR A 273 -4.95 10.20 -19.59
CA THR A 273 -3.86 10.02 -18.63
C THR A 273 -4.39 9.51 -17.29
N ILE A 274 -3.70 8.53 -16.70
CA ILE A 274 -4.02 7.97 -15.37
C ILE A 274 -2.85 8.13 -14.40
N ASN A 275 -3.11 8.03 -13.10
CA ASN A 275 -2.05 8.03 -12.10
C ASN A 275 -1.23 6.72 -12.17
N SER A 276 0.06 6.84 -12.50
CA SER A 276 0.93 5.67 -12.67
C SER A 276 1.36 4.98 -11.38
N LEU A 277 1.23 5.64 -10.22
CA LEU A 277 1.61 5.08 -8.93
C LEU A 277 0.46 4.31 -8.27
N GLN A 278 -0.78 4.73 -8.50
CA GLN A 278 -1.96 4.20 -7.81
C GLN A 278 -2.93 3.44 -8.73
N GLU A 279 -3.18 3.94 -9.94
CA GLU A 279 -4.19 3.37 -10.85
C GLU A 279 -3.58 2.38 -11.84
N LEU A 280 -2.46 2.73 -12.47
CA LEU A 280 -1.83 1.90 -13.49
C LEU A 280 -1.46 0.48 -13.00
N PRO A 281 -0.92 0.28 -11.77
CA PRO A 281 -0.64 -1.07 -11.28
C PRO A 281 -1.90 -1.94 -11.16
N LYS A 282 -3.04 -1.33 -10.76
CA LYS A 282 -4.33 -2.01 -10.70
C LYS A 282 -4.83 -2.39 -12.10
N ILE A 283 -4.64 -1.52 -13.08
CA ILE A 283 -5.05 -1.75 -14.48
C ILE A 283 -4.24 -2.89 -15.12
N VAL A 284 -2.92 -2.93 -14.88
CA VAL A 284 -2.08 -4.05 -15.34
C VAL A 284 -2.50 -5.34 -14.66
N SER A 285 -2.71 -5.31 -13.34
CA SER A 285 -3.22 -6.43 -12.57
C SER A 285 -4.56 -6.93 -13.12
N ASP A 286 -5.50 -6.03 -13.41
CA ASP A 286 -6.83 -6.37 -13.91
C ASP A 286 -6.79 -7.03 -15.28
N TYR A 287 -5.94 -6.51 -16.16
CA TYR A 287 -5.70 -7.10 -17.48
C TYR A 287 -5.14 -8.52 -17.38
N VAL A 288 -4.15 -8.74 -16.51
CA VAL A 288 -3.57 -10.08 -16.30
C VAL A 288 -4.54 -11.01 -15.61
N PHE A 289 -5.30 -10.54 -14.62
CA PHE A 289 -6.33 -11.31 -13.95
C PHE A 289 -7.38 -11.79 -14.95
N ALA A 290 -7.90 -10.89 -15.79
CA ALA A 290 -8.85 -11.26 -16.83
C ALA A 290 -8.25 -12.27 -17.83
N ARG A 291 -7.00 -12.09 -18.24
CA ARG A 291 -6.29 -13.04 -19.12
C ARG A 291 -6.13 -14.43 -18.50
N ILE A 292 -5.91 -14.53 -17.20
CA ILE A 292 -5.70 -15.81 -16.50
C ILE A 292 -7.03 -16.52 -16.23
N PHE A 293 -8.06 -15.78 -15.79
CA PHE A 293 -9.27 -16.37 -15.23
C PHE A 293 -10.52 -16.26 -16.12
N PHE A 294 -10.59 -15.27 -17.00
CA PHE A 294 -11.82 -14.96 -17.74
C PHE A 294 -11.72 -15.26 -19.24
N VAL A 295 -10.52 -15.20 -19.82
CA VAL A 295 -10.30 -15.53 -21.23
C VAL A 295 -9.91 -17.01 -21.37
N ASN A 296 -10.92 -17.89 -21.45
CA ASN A 296 -10.71 -19.33 -21.61
C ASN A 296 -10.35 -19.68 -23.07
N SER A 297 -9.30 -20.47 -23.27
CA SER A 297 -8.88 -21.01 -24.56
C SER A 297 -9.77 -22.09 -25.16
N GLU A 298 -10.60 -22.75 -24.34
CA GLU A 298 -11.59 -23.71 -24.82
C GLU A 298 -12.80 -23.02 -25.45
N ASP A 299 -13.06 -21.76 -25.10
CA ASP A 299 -14.14 -20.97 -25.70
C ASP A 299 -13.65 -20.36 -27.01
N GLN A 300 -14.07 -20.96 -28.14
CA GLN A 300 -13.66 -20.56 -29.49
C GLN A 300 -13.92 -19.08 -29.78
N ILE A 301 -14.90 -18.46 -29.11
CA ILE A 301 -15.20 -17.04 -29.28
C ILE A 301 -13.99 -16.17 -28.88
N ASN A 302 -13.15 -16.61 -27.95
CA ASN A 302 -11.96 -15.89 -27.50
C ASN A 302 -10.75 -16.05 -28.44
N GLY A 303 -10.88 -16.79 -29.55
CA GLY A 303 -9.76 -17.13 -30.43
C GLY A 303 -8.98 -15.91 -30.91
N ASP A 304 -9.66 -14.82 -31.28
CA ASP A 304 -9.01 -13.61 -31.79
C ASP A 304 -8.13 -12.91 -30.76
N ILE A 305 -8.61 -12.77 -29.52
CA ILE A 305 -7.85 -12.12 -28.45
C ILE A 305 -6.69 -13.02 -27.98
N ILE A 306 -6.88 -14.34 -28.00
CA ILE A 306 -5.84 -15.33 -27.66
C ILE A 306 -4.71 -15.31 -28.69
N ARG A 307 -5.03 -15.25 -29.98
CA ARG A 307 -4.05 -15.08 -31.05
C ARG A 307 -3.24 -13.80 -30.89
N ALA A 308 -3.88 -12.70 -30.50
CA ALA A 308 -3.19 -11.44 -30.21
C ALA A 308 -2.27 -11.55 -28.98
N TYR A 309 -2.68 -12.28 -27.93
CA TYR A 309 -1.85 -12.55 -26.76
C TYR A 309 -0.62 -13.43 -27.03
N GLN A 310 -0.70 -14.28 -28.05
CA GLN A 310 0.32 -15.27 -28.41
C GLN A 310 1.15 -14.89 -29.64
N PHE A 311 0.84 -13.77 -30.31
CA PHE A 311 1.47 -13.37 -31.57
C PHE A 311 1.35 -14.45 -32.67
N GLU A 312 0.22 -15.17 -32.69
CA GLU A 312 -0.02 -16.19 -33.72
C GLU A 312 -0.12 -15.58 -35.12
N ASN A 313 0.32 -16.33 -36.13
CA ASN A 313 0.30 -15.92 -37.54
C ASN A 313 1.10 -14.63 -37.82
N MET A 314 2.25 -14.46 -37.14
CA MET A 314 3.13 -13.30 -37.32
C MET A 314 4.54 -13.63 -37.81
N ASP A 315 4.94 -14.89 -37.86
CA ASP A 315 6.32 -15.30 -38.12
C ASP A 315 6.92 -14.69 -39.39
N GLU A 316 6.12 -14.49 -40.45
CA GLU A 316 6.59 -13.91 -41.73
C GLU A 316 6.96 -12.42 -41.67
N PHE A 317 6.50 -11.69 -40.65
CA PHE A 317 6.71 -10.24 -40.53
C PHE A 317 6.98 -9.77 -39.09
N ALA A 318 7.38 -10.71 -38.24
CA ALA A 318 7.70 -10.50 -36.83
C ALA A 318 9.02 -9.75 -36.62
N LEU A 319 9.87 -9.66 -37.65
CA LEU A 319 11.19 -9.06 -37.60
C LEU A 319 11.36 -8.05 -38.73
N GLU A 320 12.19 -7.05 -38.50
CA GLU A 320 12.67 -6.13 -39.52
C GLU A 320 14.18 -6.28 -39.70
N PHE A 321 14.62 -6.20 -40.95
CA PHE A 321 16.01 -6.33 -41.35
C PHE A 321 16.69 -4.97 -41.39
N ASP A 322 17.99 -4.96 -41.12
CA ASP A 322 18.79 -3.75 -41.09
C ASP A 322 18.84 -3.09 -42.46
N GLU A 323 18.29 -1.88 -42.55
CA GLU A 323 18.21 -1.10 -43.78
C GLU A 323 19.58 -0.70 -44.34
N THR A 324 20.62 -0.66 -43.50
CA THR A 324 22.00 -0.29 -43.88
C THR A 324 22.84 -1.49 -44.30
N ALA A 325 22.39 -2.70 -44.01
CA ALA A 325 23.17 -3.90 -44.27
C ALA A 325 23.07 -4.36 -45.72
N ASN A 326 24.15 -4.96 -46.22
CA ASN A 326 24.13 -5.77 -47.43
C ASN A 326 23.99 -7.25 -47.06
N PRO A 327 23.52 -8.11 -47.99
CA PRO A 327 23.49 -9.55 -47.77
C PRO A 327 24.87 -10.09 -47.37
N GLY A 328 24.91 -10.93 -46.34
CA GLY A 328 26.11 -11.65 -45.94
C GLY A 328 26.54 -12.68 -46.99
N ALA A 329 27.64 -13.38 -46.72
CA ALA A 329 28.15 -14.44 -47.61
C ALA A 329 27.16 -15.60 -47.79
N ASP A 330 26.23 -15.80 -46.84
CA ASP A 330 25.14 -16.77 -46.87
C ASP A 330 23.86 -16.21 -47.54
N GLY A 331 23.92 -15.00 -48.10
CA GLY A 331 22.81 -14.29 -48.72
C GLY A 331 21.79 -13.70 -47.74
N ARG A 332 22.01 -13.81 -46.42
CA ARG A 332 21.06 -13.33 -45.42
C ARG A 332 21.36 -11.90 -45.00
N ILE A 333 20.30 -11.13 -44.76
CA ILE A 333 20.39 -9.78 -44.19
C ILE A 333 20.23 -9.91 -42.67
N ARG A 334 21.03 -9.15 -41.93
CA ARG A 334 20.96 -9.17 -40.47
C ARG A 334 19.66 -8.51 -39.98
N VAL A 335 19.05 -9.11 -38.95
CA VAL A 335 17.88 -8.55 -38.27
C VAL A 335 18.28 -7.30 -37.49
N ALA A 336 17.46 -6.25 -37.54
CA ALA A 336 17.64 -5.06 -36.73
C ALA A 336 16.65 -4.98 -35.58
N ARG A 337 15.37 -5.30 -35.83
CA ARG A 337 14.29 -4.99 -34.88
C ARG A 337 13.24 -6.09 -34.81
N THR A 338 12.57 -6.18 -33.66
CA THR A 338 11.40 -7.04 -33.47
C THR A 338 10.11 -6.26 -33.57
N LYS A 339 9.05 -6.92 -34.06
CA LYS A 339 7.66 -6.46 -34.08
C LYS A 339 6.76 -7.32 -33.19
N LYS A 340 7.32 -8.28 -32.43
CA LYS A 340 6.61 -9.06 -31.40
C LYS A 340 6.37 -8.24 -30.12
N LEU A 341 5.77 -7.06 -30.32
CA LEU A 341 5.35 -6.15 -29.26
C LEU A 341 3.84 -6.01 -29.26
N ASN A 342 3.29 -5.85 -28.06
CA ASN A 342 1.91 -5.47 -27.89
C ASN A 342 1.75 -4.40 -26.80
N SER A 343 0.56 -3.81 -26.73
CA SER A 343 0.07 -3.03 -25.62
C SER A 343 -1.39 -3.38 -25.38
N PHE A 344 -1.93 -2.94 -24.25
CA PHE A 344 -3.26 -3.32 -23.82
C PHE A 344 -4.06 -2.13 -23.30
N GLY A 345 -5.39 -2.25 -23.39
CA GLY A 345 -6.36 -1.40 -22.71
C GLY A 345 -7.36 -2.31 -22.00
N ILE A 346 -7.82 -1.91 -20.83
CA ILE A 346 -8.91 -2.57 -20.13
C ILE A 346 -9.85 -1.53 -19.54
N LYS A 347 -11.14 -1.71 -19.79
CA LYS A 347 -12.24 -0.96 -19.17
C LYS A 347 -13.17 -1.94 -18.49
N ARG A 348 -13.57 -1.65 -17.27
CA ARG A 348 -14.49 -2.45 -16.46
C ARG A 348 -15.65 -1.58 -16.01
N VAL A 349 -16.86 -2.01 -16.31
CA VAL A 349 -18.10 -1.42 -15.78
C VAL A 349 -18.65 -2.43 -14.81
N MET A 350 -18.63 -2.10 -13.52
CA MET A 350 -18.88 -3.09 -12.48
C MET A 350 -19.83 -2.59 -11.40
N TYR A 351 -20.55 -3.53 -10.81
CA TYR A 351 -21.27 -3.35 -9.57
C TYR A 351 -20.29 -3.61 -8.40
N PRO A 352 -19.97 -2.60 -7.56
CA PRO A 352 -18.91 -2.72 -6.57
C PRO A 352 -19.38 -3.44 -5.29
N GLU A 353 -19.76 -4.71 -5.42
CA GLU A 353 -20.39 -5.49 -4.35
C GLU A 353 -19.57 -5.50 -3.05
N LEU A 354 -18.24 -5.69 -3.15
CA LEU A 354 -17.37 -5.72 -1.97
C LEU A 354 -17.30 -4.36 -1.26
N ARG A 355 -17.26 -3.25 -2.01
CA ARG A 355 -17.26 -1.89 -1.45
C ARG A 355 -18.57 -1.63 -0.70
N ILE A 356 -19.70 -2.00 -1.33
CA ILE A 356 -21.04 -1.85 -0.76
C ILE A 356 -21.16 -2.65 0.53
N LEU A 357 -20.76 -3.93 0.50
CA LEU A 357 -20.73 -4.77 1.69
C LEU A 357 -19.89 -4.14 2.81
N LYS A 358 -18.67 -3.67 2.51
CA LYS A 358 -17.81 -3.01 3.50
C LYS A 358 -18.46 -1.76 4.06
N HIS A 359 -19.06 -0.94 3.21
CA HIS A 359 -19.73 0.29 3.64
C HIS A 359 -20.87 -0.02 4.63
N ILE A 360 -21.78 -0.93 4.25
CA ILE A 360 -22.88 -1.36 5.13
C ILE A 360 -22.32 -1.96 6.43
N THR A 361 -21.31 -2.82 6.33
CA THR A 361 -20.67 -3.47 7.49
C THR A 361 -20.12 -2.43 8.48
N TYR A 362 -19.37 -1.44 8.02
CA TYR A 362 -18.82 -0.41 8.90
C TYR A 362 -19.90 0.55 9.42
N THR A 363 -20.92 0.88 8.62
CA THR A 363 -22.06 1.72 9.06
C THR A 363 -22.89 1.03 10.15
N VAL A 364 -23.11 -0.28 10.04
CA VAL A 364 -23.75 -1.09 11.09
C VAL A 364 -22.80 -1.22 12.31
N GLY A 365 -21.50 -1.44 12.05
CA GLY A 365 -20.47 -1.52 13.08
C GLY A 365 -20.36 -0.26 13.94
N GLU A 366 -20.46 0.91 13.32
CA GLU A 366 -20.52 2.21 14.00
C GLU A 366 -21.71 2.27 14.96
N SER A 367 -22.91 1.85 14.53
CA SER A 367 -24.09 1.80 15.40
C SER A 367 -23.90 0.84 16.58
N ILE A 368 -23.18 -0.27 16.38
CA ILE A 368 -22.81 -1.19 17.47
C ILE A 368 -21.83 -0.53 18.45
N LEU A 369 -20.85 0.23 17.96
CA LEU A 369 -19.95 0.99 18.83
C LEU A 369 -20.70 2.09 19.61
N TYR A 370 -21.73 2.71 19.03
CA TYR A 370 -22.63 3.59 19.77
C TYR A 370 -23.42 2.84 20.86
N GLN A 371 -23.81 1.60 20.61
CA GLN A 371 -24.38 0.75 21.66
C GLN A 371 -23.36 0.50 22.78
N PHE A 372 -22.10 0.20 22.46
CA PHE A 372 -21.06 -0.04 23.47
C PHE A 372 -20.83 1.21 24.32
N LYS A 373 -20.80 2.37 23.67
CA LYS A 373 -20.45 3.65 24.29
C LYS A 373 -21.59 4.27 25.10
N TYR A 374 -22.80 4.30 24.54
CA TYR A 374 -23.95 5.03 25.10
C TYR A 374 -25.16 4.16 25.43
N ASN A 375 -25.31 3.02 24.76
CA ASN A 375 -26.47 2.13 24.90
C ASN A 375 -27.83 2.85 24.81
N ASN A 376 -27.95 3.80 23.89
CA ASN A 376 -29.11 4.68 23.75
C ASN A 376 -29.89 4.36 22.47
N TRP A 377 -31.03 3.67 22.58
CA TRP A 377 -31.89 3.29 21.46
C TRP A 377 -32.95 4.35 21.15
N ARG A 378 -33.14 4.66 19.86
CA ARG A 378 -34.26 5.48 19.33
C ARG A 378 -34.98 4.73 18.22
N GLU A 379 -36.31 4.70 18.26
CA GLU A 379 -37.15 3.84 17.40
C GLU A 379 -36.87 3.96 15.88
N ASN A 380 -36.50 5.14 15.38
CA ASN A 380 -36.24 5.36 13.94
C ASN A 380 -34.77 5.63 13.60
N GLN A 381 -33.85 5.44 14.55
CA GLN A 381 -32.41 5.70 14.34
C GLN A 381 -31.52 4.54 14.80
N GLY A 382 -32.06 3.63 15.62
CA GLY A 382 -31.28 2.59 16.27
C GLY A 382 -30.46 3.14 17.44
N PHE A 383 -29.25 2.62 17.64
CA PHE A 383 -28.33 3.13 18.65
C PHE A 383 -27.67 4.43 18.18
N VAL A 384 -27.81 5.49 18.98
CA VAL A 384 -27.33 6.84 18.66
C VAL A 384 -26.06 7.23 19.41
N ASN A 385 -25.28 8.11 18.81
CA ASN A 385 -24.08 8.74 19.39
C ASN A 385 -24.43 9.82 20.43
N GLU A 386 -25.32 9.48 21.37
CA GLU A 386 -25.81 10.41 22.39
C GLU A 386 -26.03 9.69 23.70
N GLU A 387 -25.71 10.36 24.81
CA GLU A 387 -25.93 9.81 26.14
C GLU A 387 -27.42 9.71 26.51
N LYS A 388 -27.77 8.68 27.29
CA LYS A 388 -29.05 8.56 27.98
C LYS A 388 -29.05 9.31 29.31
N ASN A 389 -30.05 10.17 29.54
CA ASN A 389 -30.24 10.82 30.84
C ASN A 389 -30.79 9.81 31.86
N LYS A 390 -30.08 9.61 32.98
CA LYS A 390 -30.41 8.66 34.05
C LYS A 390 -29.91 9.18 35.40
N ASP A 391 -30.60 8.85 36.49
CA ASP A 391 -30.13 9.13 37.86
C ASP A 391 -29.24 7.97 38.35
N TYR A 392 -27.97 8.00 37.92
CA TYR A 392 -26.98 6.97 38.25
C TYR A 392 -26.72 6.87 39.76
N ARG A 393 -26.82 7.98 40.50
CA ARG A 393 -26.55 7.99 41.94
C ARG A 393 -27.57 7.15 42.69
N LYS A 394 -28.87 7.36 42.41
CA LYS A 394 -29.95 6.62 43.08
C LYS A 394 -29.91 5.12 42.77
N GLU A 395 -29.56 4.76 41.56
CA GLU A 395 -29.54 3.37 41.12
C GLU A 395 -28.36 2.58 41.70
N TYR A 396 -27.15 3.16 41.67
CA TYR A 396 -25.94 2.44 42.05
C TYR A 396 -25.56 2.61 43.52
N LEU A 397 -25.77 3.79 44.12
CA LEU A 397 -25.38 4.07 45.51
C LEU A 397 -26.51 3.80 46.51
N ASN A 398 -27.15 2.63 46.40
CA ASN A 398 -28.14 2.14 47.35
C ASN A 398 -27.49 1.19 48.39
N LYS A 399 -28.17 0.95 49.52
CA LYS A 399 -27.64 0.16 50.64
C LYS A 399 -27.27 -1.28 50.24
N ASP A 400 -28.08 -1.91 49.40
CA ASP A 400 -27.88 -3.30 48.99
C ASP A 400 -26.61 -3.42 48.13
N ASN A 401 -26.42 -2.49 47.18
CA ASN A 401 -25.20 -2.44 46.37
C ASN A 401 -23.96 -2.13 47.21
N LEU A 402 -24.03 -1.17 48.15
CA LEU A 402 -22.89 -0.86 49.03
C LEU A 402 -22.49 -2.07 49.87
N THR A 403 -23.47 -2.85 50.35
CA THR A 403 -23.21 -4.08 51.10
C THR A 403 -22.63 -5.17 50.18
N HIS A 404 -23.21 -5.34 48.99
CA HIS A 404 -22.74 -6.30 48.00
C HIS A 404 -21.30 -6.02 47.55
N TRP A 405 -20.96 -4.74 47.42
CA TRP A 405 -19.62 -4.25 47.09
C TRP A 405 -18.70 -4.12 48.31
N MET A 406 -19.13 -4.56 49.50
CA MET A 406 -18.33 -4.54 50.74
C MET A 406 -17.85 -3.14 51.16
N LEU A 407 -18.65 -2.12 50.84
CA LEU A 407 -18.42 -0.71 51.20
C LEU A 407 -19.23 -0.26 52.42
N ASP A 408 -20.01 -1.14 53.04
CA ASP A 408 -20.68 -0.86 54.31
C ASP A 408 -19.74 -1.02 55.52
N ASP A 409 -20.17 -0.46 56.66
CA ASP A 409 -19.38 -0.42 57.88
C ASP A 409 -18.94 -1.82 58.35
N SER A 410 -19.77 -2.85 58.16
CA SER A 410 -19.51 -4.19 58.70
C SER A 410 -18.29 -4.83 58.03
N HIS A 411 -18.15 -4.66 56.72
CA HIS A 411 -17.00 -5.14 55.97
C HIS A 411 -15.76 -4.28 56.23
N LEU A 412 -15.91 -2.94 56.23
CA LEU A 412 -14.78 -2.03 56.42
C LEU A 412 -14.15 -2.13 57.82
N THR A 413 -14.92 -2.53 58.84
CA THR A 413 -14.45 -2.77 60.22
C THR A 413 -14.02 -4.22 60.48
N LEU A 414 -14.13 -5.13 59.50
CA LEU A 414 -13.94 -6.58 59.67
C LEU A 414 -14.85 -7.20 60.74
N ASN A 415 -16.02 -6.60 61.00
CA ASN A 415 -17.10 -7.27 61.70
C ASN A 415 -17.62 -8.44 60.85
N VAL A 416 -17.59 -8.28 59.52
CA VAL A 416 -17.79 -9.32 58.51
C VAL A 416 -16.52 -9.43 57.65
N LYS A 417 -16.18 -10.63 57.18
CA LYS A 417 -14.98 -10.87 56.37
C LYS A 417 -15.08 -10.25 54.97
N VAL A 418 -13.94 -9.82 54.42
CA VAL A 418 -13.81 -9.34 53.03
C VAL A 418 -13.22 -10.43 52.14
N LEU A 419 -12.16 -11.09 52.58
CA LEU A 419 -11.50 -12.16 51.84
C LEU A 419 -12.22 -13.49 52.11
N GLU A 420 -12.52 -14.25 51.06
CA GLU A 420 -13.18 -15.55 51.21
C GLU A 420 -12.35 -16.57 52.00
N SER A 421 -11.02 -16.44 51.95
CA SER A 421 -10.08 -17.29 52.70
C SER A 421 -10.13 -17.07 54.21
N ASP A 422 -10.74 -15.97 54.68
CA ASP A 422 -10.85 -15.68 56.11
C ASP A 422 -11.96 -16.49 56.77
N ALA A 423 -11.74 -16.83 58.05
CA ALA A 423 -12.72 -17.52 58.87
C ALA A 423 -13.95 -16.63 59.13
N ASP A 424 -15.12 -17.28 59.23
CA ASP A 424 -16.35 -16.62 59.65
C ASP A 424 -16.37 -16.48 61.18
N TYR A 425 -16.51 -15.25 61.64
CA TYR A 425 -16.58 -14.91 63.06
C TYR A 425 -17.96 -14.36 63.41
N PRO A 426 -18.42 -14.56 64.66
CA PRO A 426 -19.58 -13.83 65.18
C PRO A 426 -19.32 -12.32 65.14
N THR A 427 -20.40 -11.53 65.18
CA THR A 427 -20.27 -10.08 65.27
C THR A 427 -19.58 -9.70 66.58
N PHE A 428 -18.98 -8.50 66.65
CA PHE A 428 -18.30 -8.06 67.86
C PHE A 428 -19.22 -8.09 69.10
N ASN A 429 -20.46 -7.64 68.96
CA ASN A 429 -21.41 -7.64 70.06
C ASN A 429 -21.76 -9.07 70.50
N ASP A 430 -22.09 -9.96 69.54
CA ASP A 430 -22.39 -11.36 69.84
C ASP A 430 -21.21 -12.03 70.55
N TYR A 431 -19.98 -11.80 70.08
CA TYR A 431 -18.78 -12.35 70.68
C TYR A 431 -18.63 -11.92 72.15
N TRP A 432 -18.71 -10.62 72.43
CA TRP A 432 -18.53 -10.09 73.79
C TRP A 432 -19.68 -10.47 74.71
N HIS A 433 -20.91 -10.50 74.19
CA HIS A 433 -22.08 -10.94 74.91
C HIS A 433 -21.96 -12.41 75.34
N ASP A 434 -21.60 -13.28 74.41
CA ASP A 434 -21.41 -14.70 74.67
C ASP A 434 -20.32 -14.95 75.72
N LYS A 435 -19.20 -14.20 75.68
CA LYS A 435 -18.15 -14.30 76.69
C LYS A 435 -18.60 -13.80 78.05
N ALA A 436 -19.28 -12.66 78.12
CA ALA A 436 -19.79 -12.11 79.38
C ALA A 436 -20.75 -13.09 80.06
N ILE A 437 -21.66 -13.72 79.30
CA ILE A 437 -22.61 -14.71 79.83
C ILE A 437 -21.90 -16.01 80.23
N ALA A 438 -21.02 -16.53 79.37
CA ALA A 438 -20.39 -17.83 79.61
C ALA A 438 -19.56 -17.88 80.90
N TYR A 439 -18.88 -16.78 81.24
CA TYR A 439 -17.99 -16.70 82.41
C TYR A 439 -18.60 -15.99 83.63
N ALA A 440 -19.83 -15.48 83.52
CA ALA A 440 -20.53 -14.82 84.63
C ALA A 440 -20.68 -15.69 85.87
N GLU A 441 -21.05 -16.98 85.74
CA GLU A 441 -21.22 -17.86 86.91
C GLU A 441 -19.90 -18.27 87.56
N GLU A 442 -18.81 -18.30 86.77
CA GLU A 442 -17.47 -18.60 87.29
C GLU A 442 -16.91 -17.43 88.09
N ALA A 443 -17.00 -16.22 87.54
CA ALA A 443 -16.54 -15.00 88.20
C ALA A 443 -17.25 -14.71 89.53
N LYS A 444 -18.51 -15.15 89.71
CA LYS A 444 -19.23 -15.06 91.00
C LYS A 444 -18.55 -15.76 92.17
N LYS A 445 -17.63 -16.70 91.92
CA LYS A 445 -16.93 -17.47 92.96
C LYS A 445 -15.77 -16.68 93.59
N ALA A 446 -15.33 -15.60 92.97
CA ALA A 446 -14.24 -14.77 93.47
C ALA A 446 -14.71 -13.80 94.57
N ASP A 447 -13.77 -13.29 95.35
CA ASP A 447 -14.04 -12.30 96.41
C ASP A 447 -14.60 -10.98 95.86
N CYS A 448 -14.19 -10.62 94.63
CA CYS A 448 -14.66 -9.44 93.90
C CYS A 448 -15.21 -9.83 92.51
N PRO A 449 -16.48 -10.30 92.42
CA PRO A 449 -17.03 -10.86 91.18
C PRO A 449 -17.04 -9.93 89.96
N LEU A 450 -17.21 -8.61 90.15
CA LEU A 450 -17.22 -7.65 89.03
C LEU A 450 -15.83 -7.52 88.42
N ASN A 451 -14.83 -7.27 89.27
CA ASN A 451 -13.43 -7.15 88.83
C ASN A 451 -12.93 -8.45 88.22
N GLU A 452 -13.38 -9.61 88.72
CA GLU A 452 -12.98 -10.90 88.15
C GLU A 452 -13.54 -11.11 86.75
N LEU A 453 -14.84 -10.84 86.54
CA LEU A 453 -15.44 -10.96 85.21
C LEU A 453 -14.77 -10.01 84.20
N ASP A 454 -14.45 -8.80 84.66
CA ASP A 454 -13.74 -7.81 83.87
C ASP A 454 -12.28 -8.22 83.56
N ASN A 455 -11.56 -8.81 84.51
CA ASN A 455 -10.23 -9.39 84.27
C ASN A 455 -10.28 -10.49 83.21
N ILE A 456 -11.26 -11.39 83.28
CA ILE A 456 -11.46 -12.47 82.29
C ILE A 456 -11.74 -11.85 80.92
N MET A 457 -12.71 -10.94 80.82
CA MET A 457 -13.02 -10.24 79.56
C MET A 457 -11.79 -9.51 78.99
N GLY A 458 -10.99 -8.89 79.86
CA GLY A 458 -9.73 -8.23 79.51
C GLY A 458 -8.68 -9.19 78.99
N GLU A 459 -8.54 -10.37 79.58
CA GLU A 459 -7.69 -11.45 79.07
C GLU A 459 -8.16 -11.91 77.69
N PHE A 460 -9.47 -12.09 77.48
CA PHE A 460 -10.02 -12.40 76.16
C PHE A 460 -9.71 -11.31 75.14
N TYR A 461 -9.80 -10.04 75.51
CA TYR A 461 -9.44 -8.92 74.64
C TYR A 461 -7.97 -8.95 74.24
N VAL A 462 -7.07 -9.25 75.17
CA VAL A 462 -5.62 -9.23 74.91
C VAL A 462 -5.13 -10.49 74.21
N GLN A 463 -5.70 -11.67 74.48
CA GLN A 463 -5.09 -12.95 74.10
C GLN A 463 -5.97 -13.89 73.27
N HIS A 464 -7.30 -13.74 73.28
CA HIS A 464 -8.17 -14.81 72.77
C HIS A 464 -9.21 -14.38 71.75
N PHE A 465 -9.47 -13.07 71.60
CA PHE A 465 -10.34 -12.57 70.54
C PHE A 465 -9.78 -13.02 69.19
N ARG A 466 -10.57 -13.83 68.47
CA ARG A 466 -10.18 -14.46 67.20
C ARG A 466 -8.81 -15.16 67.27
N GLU A 467 -8.57 -15.89 68.37
CA GLU A 467 -7.38 -16.71 68.67
C GLU A 467 -6.09 -15.96 69.06
N GLU A 468 -6.02 -14.63 68.91
CA GLU A 468 -4.78 -13.87 69.12
C GLU A 468 -4.91 -12.55 69.90
N GLY A 469 -6.15 -12.10 70.17
CA GLY A 469 -6.44 -10.82 70.82
C GLY A 469 -6.76 -9.70 69.81
N VAL A 470 -7.52 -8.68 70.24
CA VAL A 470 -8.06 -7.63 69.36
C VAL A 470 -6.96 -6.84 68.64
N GLU A 471 -6.01 -6.28 69.39
CA GLU A 471 -4.96 -5.43 68.81
C GLU A 471 -4.02 -6.23 67.90
N THR A 472 -3.64 -7.44 68.32
CA THR A 472 -2.79 -8.34 67.52
C THR A 472 -3.50 -8.79 66.24
N PHE A 473 -4.80 -9.12 66.30
CA PHE A 473 -5.61 -9.49 65.15
C PHE A 473 -5.63 -8.38 64.09
N PHE A 474 -5.98 -7.15 64.50
CA PHE A 474 -6.04 -6.03 63.55
C PHE A 474 -4.65 -5.64 63.03
N ALA A 475 -3.61 -5.66 63.87
CA ALA A 475 -2.23 -5.44 63.42
C ALA A 475 -1.75 -6.49 62.41
N GLY A 476 -2.18 -7.75 62.56
CA GLY A 476 -1.96 -8.82 61.58
C GLY A 476 -2.70 -8.55 60.27
N LYS A 477 -3.99 -8.18 60.35
CA LYS A 477 -4.85 -7.90 59.20
C LYS A 477 -4.44 -6.64 58.42
N GLU A 478 -3.77 -5.68 59.04
CA GLU A 478 -3.22 -4.52 58.32
C GLU A 478 -2.30 -4.91 57.15
N ARG A 479 -1.59 -6.05 57.25
CA ARG A 479 -0.73 -6.56 56.17
C ARG A 479 -1.53 -7.01 54.93
N ALA A 480 -2.79 -7.38 55.11
CA ALA A 480 -3.68 -7.86 54.06
C ALA A 480 -4.61 -6.75 53.49
N ILE A 481 -4.47 -5.50 53.95
CA ILE A 481 -5.22 -4.35 53.42
C ILE A 481 -5.08 -4.20 51.89
N PRO A 482 -3.89 -4.37 51.28
CA PRO A 482 -3.78 -4.32 49.82
C PRO A 482 -4.63 -5.38 49.11
N GLU A 483 -4.69 -6.60 49.64
CA GLU A 483 -5.46 -7.72 49.10
C GLU A 483 -6.96 -7.49 49.27
N MET A 484 -7.41 -7.05 50.45
CA MET A 484 -8.81 -6.69 50.72
C MET A 484 -9.29 -5.57 49.78
N ALA A 485 -8.50 -4.52 49.60
CA ALA A 485 -8.87 -3.44 48.70
C ALA A 485 -8.92 -3.87 47.22
N ARG A 486 -8.05 -4.80 46.81
CA ARG A 486 -8.10 -5.39 45.46
C ARG A 486 -9.32 -6.29 45.27
N GLU A 487 -9.70 -7.06 46.28
CA GLU A 487 -10.91 -7.90 46.25
C GLU A 487 -12.17 -7.04 46.10
N ILE A 488 -12.30 -5.98 46.90
CA ILE A 488 -13.42 -5.02 46.81
C ILE A 488 -13.49 -4.42 45.41
N ARG A 489 -12.35 -3.95 44.88
CA ARG A 489 -12.26 -3.43 43.51
C ARG A 489 -12.68 -4.48 42.48
N HIS A 490 -12.14 -5.70 42.57
CA HIS A 490 -12.40 -6.78 41.61
C HIS A 490 -13.87 -7.17 41.59
N ARG A 491 -14.53 -7.23 42.76
CA ARG A 491 -15.96 -7.49 42.88
C ARG A 491 -16.80 -6.45 42.15
N ILE A 492 -16.49 -5.16 42.34
CA ILE A 492 -17.15 -4.05 41.64
C ILE A 492 -16.89 -4.11 40.13
N GLU A 493 -15.63 -4.25 39.71
CA GLU A 493 -15.26 -4.29 38.29
C GLU A 493 -15.91 -5.46 37.56
N SER A 494 -15.96 -6.64 38.19
CA SER A 494 -16.53 -7.85 37.57
C SER A 494 -18.02 -7.72 37.32
N GLU A 495 -18.79 -7.21 38.30
CA GLU A 495 -20.22 -6.98 38.11
C GLU A 495 -20.50 -5.95 37.01
N LEU A 496 -19.75 -4.83 37.02
CA LEU A 496 -19.89 -3.78 36.03
C LEU A 496 -19.50 -4.26 34.63
N PHE A 497 -18.42 -5.05 34.52
CA PHE A 497 -18.00 -5.65 33.27
C PHE A 497 -19.04 -6.64 32.73
N ASP A 498 -19.60 -7.51 33.57
CA ASP A 498 -20.62 -8.47 33.15
C ASP A 498 -21.87 -7.78 32.61
N LYS A 499 -22.33 -6.71 33.27
CA LYS A 499 -23.44 -5.88 32.78
C LYS A 499 -23.13 -5.22 31.45
N TRP A 500 -21.91 -4.69 31.27
CA TRP A 500 -21.48 -4.14 29.98
C TRP A 500 -21.37 -5.21 28.89
N LYS A 501 -20.82 -6.38 29.22
CA LYS A 501 -20.67 -7.54 28.32
C LYS A 501 -22.03 -8.03 27.82
N LEU A 502 -23.04 -8.06 28.68
CA LEU A 502 -24.42 -8.39 28.29
C LEU A 502 -25.09 -7.29 27.46
N GLY A 503 -24.64 -6.05 27.62
CA GLY A 503 -25.16 -4.87 26.92
C GLY A 503 -26.19 -4.10 27.72
N ASP A 504 -26.26 -4.31 29.03
CA ASP A 504 -27.18 -3.61 29.93
C ASP A 504 -26.64 -2.24 30.33
N VAL A 505 -25.31 -2.12 30.44
CA VAL A 505 -24.58 -0.91 30.83
C VAL A 505 -23.69 -0.42 29.70
N SER A 506 -23.56 0.90 29.56
CA SER A 506 -22.70 1.55 28.57
C SER A 506 -21.35 1.97 29.16
N ILE A 507 -20.33 2.21 28.32
CA ILE A 507 -19.02 2.70 28.79
C ILE A 507 -19.13 4.07 29.46
N VAL A 508 -19.98 4.96 28.94
CA VAL A 508 -20.21 6.26 29.57
C VAL A 508 -20.83 6.08 30.96
N GLU A 509 -21.73 5.12 31.12
CA GLU A 509 -22.29 4.76 32.42
C GLU A 509 -21.22 4.18 33.36
N LEU A 510 -20.33 3.30 32.88
CA LEU A 510 -19.18 2.82 33.68
C LEU A 510 -18.34 3.98 34.23
N GLN A 511 -18.02 4.97 33.40
CA GLN A 511 -17.24 6.15 33.79
C GLN A 511 -17.97 7.06 34.79
N LYS A 512 -19.30 7.10 34.75
CA LYS A 512 -20.10 7.86 35.72
C LYS A 512 -20.18 7.13 37.06
N VAL A 513 -20.39 5.81 37.02
CA VAL A 513 -20.44 4.98 38.22
C VAL A 513 -19.09 4.96 38.93
N SER A 514 -17.96 4.86 38.20
CA SER A 514 -16.62 4.91 38.80
C SER A 514 -16.36 6.22 39.56
N LYS A 515 -16.76 7.36 38.98
CA LYS A 515 -16.66 8.68 39.64
C LYS A 515 -17.58 8.81 40.85
N LEU A 516 -18.83 8.36 40.72
CA LEU A 516 -19.78 8.35 41.85
C LEU A 516 -19.29 7.47 43.01
N LEU A 517 -18.64 6.34 42.70
CA LEU A 517 -18.00 5.48 43.70
C LEU A 517 -16.84 6.19 44.40
N LEU A 518 -16.01 6.94 43.67
CA LEU A 518 -14.96 7.76 44.27
C LEU A 518 -15.51 8.85 45.19
N GLU A 519 -16.54 9.56 44.74
CA GLU A 519 -17.25 10.56 45.56
C GLU A 519 -17.82 9.91 46.83
N ARG A 520 -18.53 8.78 46.69
CA ARG A 520 -19.11 8.06 47.82
C ARG A 520 -18.04 7.52 48.76
N MET A 521 -16.94 7.01 48.24
CA MET A 521 -15.83 6.53 49.07
C MET A 521 -15.16 7.69 49.83
N SER A 522 -15.12 8.89 49.25
CA SER A 522 -14.70 10.09 49.96
C SER A 522 -15.66 10.46 51.09
N GLU A 523 -16.98 10.35 50.87
CA GLU A 523 -18.00 10.55 51.92
C GLU A 523 -17.85 9.50 53.04
N ILE A 524 -17.70 8.21 52.69
CA ILE A 524 -17.50 7.11 53.64
C ILE A 524 -16.26 7.36 54.52
N ARG A 525 -15.17 7.85 53.95
CA ARG A 525 -13.97 8.21 54.74
C ARG A 525 -14.26 9.30 55.77
N GLY A 526 -15.06 10.30 55.41
CA GLY A 526 -15.52 11.34 56.34
C GLY A 526 -16.46 10.78 57.41
N GLU A 527 -17.38 9.90 57.03
CA GLU A 527 -18.29 9.21 57.94
C GLU A 527 -17.55 8.32 58.93
N ILE A 528 -16.53 7.56 58.49
CA ILE A 528 -15.67 6.75 59.35
C ILE A 528 -14.94 7.62 60.38
N GLU A 529 -14.41 8.78 59.97
CA GLU A 529 -13.74 9.69 60.90
C GLU A 529 -14.73 10.22 61.96
N ALA A 530 -15.95 10.57 61.57
CA ALA A 530 -16.99 10.99 62.49
C ALA A 530 -17.40 9.87 63.45
N LYS A 531 -17.65 8.66 62.93
CA LYS A 531 -18.03 7.47 63.71
C LYS A 531 -16.91 7.03 64.66
N ALA A 532 -15.65 7.10 64.25
CA ALA A 532 -14.51 6.79 65.12
C ALA A 532 -14.44 7.75 66.33
N ASN A 533 -14.72 9.04 66.11
CA ASN A 533 -14.79 10.03 67.18
C ASN A 533 -16.02 9.83 68.09
N GLU A 534 -17.17 9.47 67.52
CA GLU A 534 -18.38 9.11 68.28
C GLU A 534 -18.13 7.86 69.14
N GLU A 535 -17.52 6.82 68.57
CA GLU A 535 -17.17 5.59 69.28
C GLU A 535 -16.19 5.84 70.43
N LYS A 536 -15.30 6.82 70.30
CA LYS A 536 -14.42 7.23 71.41
C LYS A 536 -15.22 7.79 72.59
N ASN A 537 -16.22 8.62 72.32
CA ASN A 537 -17.10 9.12 73.38
C ASN A 537 -17.94 7.98 73.97
N ASN A 538 -18.41 7.05 73.14
CA ASN A 538 -19.16 5.86 73.58
C ASN A 538 -18.31 4.97 74.50
N TYR A 539 -17.07 4.69 74.12
CA TYR A 539 -16.11 3.96 74.94
C TYR A 539 -15.83 4.65 76.28
N GLU A 540 -15.61 5.97 76.27
CA GLU A 540 -15.41 6.75 77.49
C GLU A 540 -16.64 6.72 78.41
N ALA A 541 -17.85 6.76 77.85
CA ALA A 541 -19.10 6.60 78.61
C ALA A 541 -19.24 5.20 79.20
N CYS A 542 -18.98 4.14 78.41
CA CYS A 542 -19.01 2.76 78.88
C CYS A 542 -17.97 2.52 80.00
N ASP A 543 -16.78 3.13 79.91
CA ASP A 543 -15.77 3.03 80.96
C ASP A 543 -16.19 3.77 82.24
N GLN A 544 -16.88 4.91 82.12
CA GLN A 544 -17.48 5.61 83.26
C GLN A 544 -18.55 4.76 83.93
N ASP A 545 -19.45 4.14 83.17
CA ASP A 545 -20.50 3.26 83.70
C ASP A 545 -19.92 2.02 84.37
N ARG A 546 -18.88 1.42 83.76
CA ARG A 546 -18.10 0.32 84.34
C ARG A 546 -17.50 0.71 85.69
N ASN A 547 -16.80 1.84 85.76
CA ASN A 547 -16.19 2.33 87.00
C ASN A 547 -17.24 2.72 88.06
N ALA A 548 -18.35 3.33 87.65
CA ALA A 548 -19.46 3.68 88.54
C ALA A 548 -20.13 2.44 89.13
N ASN A 549 -20.35 1.39 88.33
CA ASN A 549 -20.95 0.14 88.80
C ASN A 549 -20.03 -0.60 89.79
N VAL A 550 -18.72 -0.65 89.53
CA VAL A 550 -17.72 -1.20 90.46
C VAL A 550 -17.66 -0.40 91.76
N TYR A 551 -17.71 0.93 91.67
CA TYR A 551 -17.74 1.80 92.84
C TYR A 551 -18.99 1.60 93.68
N GLU A 552 -20.17 1.54 93.06
CA GLU A 552 -21.44 1.27 93.76
C GLU A 552 -21.43 -0.11 94.41
N TRP A 553 -20.88 -1.12 93.72
CA TRP A 553 -20.70 -2.47 94.26
C TRP A 553 -19.84 -2.48 95.54
N SER A 554 -18.71 -1.76 95.53
CA SER A 554 -17.79 -1.69 96.68
C SER A 554 -18.42 -1.09 97.95
N ARG A 555 -19.53 -0.35 97.81
CA ARG A 555 -20.24 0.33 98.90
C ARG A 555 -21.56 -0.36 99.30
N LEU A 556 -21.85 -1.54 98.77
CA LEU A 556 -23.07 -2.30 99.07
C LEU A 556 -23.15 -2.71 100.54
N GLY A 557 -24.10 -2.10 101.27
CA GLY A 557 -24.42 -2.47 102.65
C GLY A 557 -25.22 -3.78 102.77
N VAL A 558 -25.25 -4.35 103.98
CA VAL A 558 -25.86 -5.68 104.25
C VAL A 558 -27.36 -5.75 103.89
N LEU A 559 -28.14 -4.70 104.18
CA LEU A 559 -29.57 -4.61 103.83
C LEU A 559 -29.82 -4.54 102.32
N GLN A 560 -28.94 -3.86 101.58
CA GLN A 560 -29.05 -3.73 100.12
C GLN A 560 -28.76 -5.05 99.40
N ARG A 561 -27.86 -5.89 99.96
CA ARG A 561 -27.59 -7.23 99.44
C ARG A 561 -28.78 -8.18 99.63
N MET A 562 -29.51 -8.07 100.74
CA MET A 562 -30.69 -8.92 101.02
C MET A 562 -31.89 -8.65 100.11
N VAL A 563 -32.03 -7.42 99.57
CA VAL A 563 -33.13 -7.06 98.63
C VAL A 563 -32.78 -7.28 97.15
N GLY A 564 -31.74 -8.06 96.86
CA GLY A 564 -31.38 -8.45 95.49
C GLY A 564 -30.65 -7.39 94.67
N LYS A 565 -30.29 -6.23 95.25
CA LYS A 565 -29.57 -5.16 94.54
C LYS A 565 -28.22 -5.63 93.98
N GLY A 566 -27.54 -6.53 94.68
CA GLY A 566 -26.30 -7.15 94.19
C GLY A 566 -26.51 -8.02 92.95
N ALA A 567 -27.53 -8.89 92.92
CA ALA A 567 -27.80 -9.70 91.73
C ALA A 567 -28.12 -8.84 90.50
N ARG A 568 -28.83 -7.72 90.71
CA ARG A 568 -29.13 -6.75 89.65
C ARG A 568 -27.88 -6.02 89.15
N LEU A 569 -27.08 -5.43 90.03
CA LEU A 569 -25.82 -4.76 89.66
C LEU A 569 -24.84 -5.70 88.94
N TYR A 570 -24.87 -7.00 89.28
CA TYR A 570 -24.06 -8.01 88.59
C TYR A 570 -24.56 -8.32 87.18
N GLY A 571 -25.88 -8.45 86.99
CA GLY A 571 -26.49 -8.59 85.67
C GLY A 571 -26.29 -7.36 84.80
N ASP A 572 -26.46 -6.17 85.37
CA ASP A 572 -26.16 -4.90 84.71
C ASP A 572 -24.67 -4.83 84.31
N HIS A 573 -23.76 -5.36 85.15
CA HIS A 573 -22.33 -5.40 84.83
C HIS A 573 -21.98 -6.27 83.62
N GLN A 574 -22.70 -7.37 83.38
CA GLN A 574 -22.46 -8.21 82.19
C GLN A 574 -22.76 -7.43 80.90
N ASN A 575 -23.85 -6.67 80.90
CA ASN A 575 -24.21 -5.80 79.77
C ASN A 575 -23.23 -4.65 79.63
N ILE A 576 -22.86 -3.98 80.75
CA ILE A 576 -21.86 -2.91 80.74
C ILE A 576 -20.50 -3.40 80.19
N LEU A 577 -20.04 -4.59 80.59
CA LEU A 577 -18.79 -5.15 80.06
C LEU A 577 -18.93 -5.57 78.59
N THR A 578 -20.10 -6.10 78.18
CA THR A 578 -20.38 -6.38 76.76
C THR A 578 -20.25 -5.10 75.92
N ASP A 579 -20.91 -4.02 76.34
CA ASP A 579 -20.89 -2.73 75.66
C ASP A 579 -19.49 -2.12 75.68
N TYR A 580 -18.80 -2.16 76.83
CA TYR A 580 -17.44 -1.65 77.00
C TYR A 580 -16.44 -2.36 76.06
N TYR A 581 -16.40 -3.70 76.05
CA TYR A 581 -15.46 -4.44 75.20
C TYR A 581 -15.87 -4.42 73.72
N THR A 582 -17.16 -4.29 73.41
CA THR A 582 -17.63 -4.02 72.04
C THR A 582 -17.12 -2.66 71.56
N ALA A 583 -17.36 -1.58 72.31
CA ALA A 583 -16.90 -0.23 71.97
C ALA A 583 -15.36 -0.16 71.89
N LYS A 584 -14.66 -0.82 72.81
CA LYS A 584 -13.19 -0.92 72.81
C LYS A 584 -12.66 -1.64 71.57
N THR A 585 -13.33 -2.70 71.13
CA THR A 585 -12.98 -3.41 69.88
C THR A 585 -13.29 -2.55 68.67
N MET A 586 -14.43 -1.86 68.66
CA MET A 586 -14.82 -0.96 67.59
C MET A 586 -13.85 0.21 67.42
N LEU A 587 -13.23 0.73 68.48
CA LEU A 587 -12.17 1.74 68.36
C LEU A 587 -10.98 1.26 67.51
N VAL A 588 -10.50 0.05 67.76
CA VAL A 588 -9.41 -0.55 66.96
C VAL A 588 -9.90 -0.82 65.53
N ALA A 589 -11.13 -1.33 65.39
CA ALA A 589 -11.73 -1.63 64.10
C ALA A 589 -11.95 -0.38 63.23
N TRP A 590 -12.33 0.77 63.81
CA TRP A 590 -12.47 2.03 63.09
C TRP A 590 -11.13 2.59 62.61
N GLU A 591 -10.07 2.48 63.41
CA GLU A 591 -8.72 2.87 62.97
C GLU A 591 -8.21 1.98 61.84
N PHE A 592 -8.51 0.68 61.89
CA PHE A 592 -8.29 -0.22 60.76
C PHE A 592 -9.12 0.19 59.53
N ALA A 593 -10.41 0.49 59.71
CA ALA A 593 -11.32 0.90 58.66
C ALA A 593 -10.85 2.18 57.95
N LYS A 594 -10.27 3.15 58.68
CA LYS A 594 -9.64 4.35 58.08
C LYS A 594 -8.56 3.97 57.08
N LYS A 595 -7.68 3.03 57.45
CA LYS A 595 -6.57 2.55 56.59
C LYS A 595 -7.10 1.77 55.39
N LEU A 596 -8.05 0.85 55.60
CA LEU A 596 -8.67 0.08 54.52
C LEU A 596 -9.43 1.00 53.55
N ALA A 597 -10.26 1.92 54.06
CA ALA A 597 -11.02 2.88 53.26
C ALA A 597 -10.12 3.79 52.41
N ALA A 598 -8.99 4.24 52.96
CA ALA A 598 -8.00 5.00 52.19
C ALA A 598 -7.38 4.17 51.05
N LYS A 599 -7.12 2.87 51.30
CA LYS A 599 -6.59 1.96 50.27
C LYS A 599 -7.63 1.62 49.21
N VAL A 600 -8.90 1.38 49.60
CA VAL A 600 -10.03 1.15 48.68
C VAL A 600 -10.22 2.37 47.79
N PHE A 601 -10.22 3.59 48.35
CA PHE A 601 -10.27 4.83 47.57
C PHE A 601 -9.17 4.90 46.50
N ALA A 602 -7.94 4.51 46.86
CA ALA A 602 -6.83 4.47 45.89
C ALA A 602 -7.01 3.41 44.80
N GLU A 603 -7.53 2.22 45.13
CA GLU A 603 -7.81 1.17 44.13
C GLU A 603 -9.00 1.54 43.22
N LEU A 604 -10.05 2.17 43.74
CA LEU A 604 -11.14 2.73 42.92
C LEU A 604 -10.65 3.84 41.98
N GLY A 605 -9.65 4.63 42.40
CA GLY A 605 -9.01 5.62 41.54
C GLY A 605 -8.27 4.99 40.36
N LYS A 606 -7.65 3.83 40.57
CA LYS A 606 -7.05 3.05 39.47
C LYS A 606 -8.11 2.44 38.55
N MET A 607 -9.20 1.93 39.11
CA MET A 607 -10.34 1.44 38.33
C MET A 607 -10.91 2.53 37.41
N ASP A 608 -11.09 3.76 37.92
CA ASP A 608 -11.56 4.89 37.10
C ASP A 608 -10.61 5.19 35.93
N ALA A 609 -9.30 5.20 36.19
CA ALA A 609 -8.28 5.38 35.15
C ALA A 609 -8.28 4.24 34.11
N ASP A 610 -8.46 3.00 34.57
CA ASP A 610 -8.51 1.82 33.71
C ASP A 610 -9.76 1.81 32.81
N ILE A 611 -10.93 2.17 33.36
CA ILE A 611 -12.18 2.36 32.59
C ILE A 611 -12.01 3.51 31.58
N LEU A 612 -11.32 4.60 31.94
CA LEU A 612 -11.04 5.70 31.02
C LEU A 612 -10.16 5.26 29.86
N MET A 613 -9.12 4.46 30.10
CA MET A 613 -8.28 3.89 29.04
C MET A 613 -9.09 2.97 28.12
N PHE A 614 -9.94 2.12 28.68
CA PHE A 614 -10.83 1.26 27.89
C PHE A 614 -11.81 2.09 27.03
N SER A 615 -12.37 3.16 27.59
CA SER A 615 -13.23 4.11 26.86
C SER A 615 -12.50 4.79 25.71
N GLN A 616 -11.25 5.23 25.92
CA GLN A 616 -10.46 5.84 24.85
C GLN A 616 -10.25 4.88 23.69
N LYS A 617 -9.96 3.59 23.95
CA LYS A 617 -9.82 2.60 22.87
C LYS A 617 -11.07 2.47 22.00
N ILE A 618 -12.26 2.51 22.61
CA ILE A 618 -13.53 2.44 21.86
C ILE A 618 -13.78 3.74 21.10
N ASN A 619 -13.40 4.90 21.64
CA ASN A 619 -13.46 6.17 20.91
C ASN A 619 -12.54 6.16 19.68
N ASP A 620 -11.30 5.70 19.82
CA ASP A 620 -10.35 5.58 18.71
C ASP A 620 -10.88 4.61 17.64
N ALA A 621 -11.55 3.52 18.05
CA ALA A 621 -12.20 2.59 17.14
C ALA A 621 -13.40 3.20 16.40
N ILE A 622 -14.18 4.07 17.04
CA ILE A 622 -15.25 4.83 16.38
C ILE A 622 -14.64 5.76 15.32
N GLU A 623 -13.63 6.55 15.66
CA GLU A 623 -12.97 7.47 14.72
C GLU A 623 -12.35 6.73 13.52
N GLU A 624 -11.72 5.57 13.74
CA GLU A 624 -11.20 4.74 12.67
C GLU A 624 -12.33 4.14 11.81
N THR A 625 -13.45 3.72 12.43
CA THR A 625 -14.63 3.22 11.71
C THR A 625 -15.24 4.30 10.82
N GLU A 626 -15.37 5.54 11.31
CA GLU A 626 -15.82 6.69 10.52
C GLU A 626 -14.93 6.93 9.29
N LYS A 627 -13.60 6.86 9.46
CA LYS A 627 -12.64 6.96 8.34
C LYS A 627 -12.85 5.83 7.33
N LEU A 628 -13.10 4.60 7.78
CA LEU A 628 -13.37 3.44 6.92
C LEU A 628 -14.69 3.60 6.15
N ILE A 629 -15.76 4.08 6.79
CA ILE A 629 -17.04 4.39 6.14
C ILE A 629 -16.81 5.41 5.02
N VAL A 630 -16.10 6.51 5.30
CA VAL A 630 -15.77 7.55 4.31
C VAL A 630 -14.95 6.97 3.16
N ALA A 631 -13.97 6.10 3.45
CA ALA A 631 -13.14 5.46 2.44
C ALA A 631 -13.92 4.53 1.50
N GLN A 632 -15.08 4.00 1.92
CA GLN A 632 -15.96 3.18 1.07
C GLN A 632 -17.03 3.98 0.32
N ARG A 633 -17.11 5.31 0.52
CA ARG A 633 -18.04 6.14 -0.27
C ARG A 633 -17.63 6.12 -1.73
N LYS A 634 -18.62 6.17 -2.61
CA LYS A 634 -18.38 6.26 -4.06
C LYS A 634 -17.63 7.56 -4.38
N VAL A 635 -16.41 7.44 -4.89
CA VAL A 635 -15.57 8.60 -5.26
C VAL A 635 -15.67 8.92 -6.75
N ASN A 636 -15.90 7.90 -7.60
CA ASN A 636 -16.02 8.09 -9.04
C ASN A 636 -17.45 8.50 -9.44
N LYS A 637 -17.59 9.30 -10.51
CA LYS A 637 -18.92 9.74 -10.98
C LYS A 637 -19.67 8.66 -11.77
N GLY A 638 -19.22 7.40 -11.73
CA GLY A 638 -19.81 6.28 -12.47
C GLY A 638 -20.04 6.60 -13.96
N LEU A 639 -21.28 6.44 -14.43
CA LEU A 639 -21.65 6.67 -15.83
C LEU A 639 -21.56 8.15 -16.28
N GLU A 640 -21.56 9.10 -15.34
CA GLU A 640 -21.42 10.53 -15.65
C GLU A 640 -20.00 10.84 -16.14
N ASP A 641 -18.99 10.25 -15.49
CA ASP A 641 -17.57 10.33 -15.87
C ASP A 641 -16.91 8.96 -15.97
N MET A 642 -16.88 8.45 -17.21
CA MET A 642 -16.35 7.13 -17.53
C MET A 642 -14.84 7.11 -17.80
N LYS A 643 -14.12 8.22 -17.53
CA LYS A 643 -12.68 8.33 -17.81
C LYS A 643 -11.85 7.27 -17.08
N GLY A 644 -12.17 6.91 -15.85
CA GLY A 644 -11.46 5.88 -15.09
C GLY A 644 -11.50 4.50 -15.75
N ALA A 645 -10.49 3.66 -15.53
CA ALA A 645 -10.48 2.29 -16.08
C ALA A 645 -11.57 1.40 -15.46
N ILE A 646 -11.96 1.70 -14.22
CA ILE A 646 -13.07 1.07 -13.51
C ILE A 646 -14.19 2.10 -13.37
N ILE A 647 -15.40 1.72 -13.78
CA ILE A 647 -16.61 2.53 -13.76
C ILE A 647 -17.59 1.83 -12.83
N GLU A 648 -17.86 2.42 -11.67
CA GLU A 648 -18.80 1.85 -10.70
C GLU A 648 -20.24 2.29 -10.98
N VAL A 649 -21.12 1.31 -11.09
CA VAL A 649 -22.57 1.52 -11.22
C VAL A 649 -23.21 0.94 -9.96
N SER A 650 -23.84 1.78 -9.16
CA SER A 650 -24.53 1.42 -7.91
C SER A 650 -25.74 2.33 -7.67
N GLU A 651 -26.72 1.84 -6.93
CA GLU A 651 -27.84 2.59 -6.38
C GLU A 651 -27.58 2.86 -4.89
N ASP A 652 -26.97 4.01 -4.60
CA ASP A 652 -26.56 4.35 -3.23
C ASP A 652 -27.78 4.61 -2.31
N GLU A 653 -28.96 4.95 -2.88
CA GLU A 653 -30.22 5.13 -2.13
C GLU A 653 -30.72 3.82 -1.52
N LYS A 654 -30.82 2.73 -2.31
CA LYS A 654 -31.24 1.41 -1.80
C LYS A 654 -30.27 0.83 -0.78
N MET A 655 -28.99 1.11 -0.95
CA MET A 655 -27.97 0.76 0.04
C MET A 655 -28.25 1.45 1.38
N GLN A 656 -28.57 2.75 1.36
CA GLN A 656 -28.92 3.50 2.57
C GLN A 656 -30.22 3.01 3.23
N GLU A 657 -31.24 2.66 2.43
CA GLU A 657 -32.48 2.07 2.93
C GLU A 657 -32.19 0.75 3.69
N PHE A 658 -31.43 -0.15 3.08
CA PHE A 658 -31.03 -1.40 3.72
C PHE A 658 -30.18 -1.20 5.00
N GLU A 659 -29.29 -0.21 5.01
CA GLU A 659 -28.53 0.16 6.21
C GLU A 659 -29.45 0.59 7.36
N VAL A 660 -30.45 1.42 7.05
CA VAL A 660 -31.45 1.86 8.02
C VAL A 660 -32.23 0.65 8.54
N ASP A 661 -32.70 -0.23 7.67
CA ASP A 661 -33.49 -1.41 8.04
C ASP A 661 -32.78 -2.37 8.98
N ILE A 662 -31.45 -2.53 8.85
CA ILE A 662 -30.66 -3.27 9.84
C ILE A 662 -30.55 -2.47 11.13
N LYS A 663 -30.17 -1.18 11.06
CA LYS A 663 -29.86 -0.37 12.24
C LYS A 663 -31.06 -0.11 13.15
N VAL A 664 -32.27 -0.05 12.60
CA VAL A 664 -33.50 0.19 13.37
C VAL A 664 -34.20 -1.11 13.82
N ASP A 665 -33.63 -2.27 13.53
CA ASP A 665 -34.17 -3.55 13.98
C ASP A 665 -33.91 -3.76 15.48
N LYS A 666 -34.94 -3.49 16.29
CA LYS A 666 -34.89 -3.53 17.75
C LYS A 666 -34.61 -4.92 18.33
N VAL A 667 -34.82 -5.98 17.55
CA VAL A 667 -34.58 -7.37 17.98
C VAL A 667 -33.19 -7.81 17.56
N ASP A 668 -32.81 -7.57 16.30
CA ASP A 668 -31.55 -8.04 15.76
C ASP A 668 -30.35 -7.24 16.31
N MET A 669 -30.42 -5.90 16.33
CA MET A 669 -29.25 -5.07 16.66
C MET A 669 -28.62 -5.36 18.03
N PRO A 670 -29.37 -5.53 19.14
CA PRO A 670 -28.78 -5.94 20.42
C PRO A 670 -28.10 -7.32 20.36
N ASN A 671 -28.66 -8.26 19.60
CA ASN A 671 -28.09 -9.60 19.43
C ASN A 671 -26.81 -9.58 18.56
N ILE A 672 -26.78 -8.75 17.52
CA ILE A 672 -25.59 -8.53 16.70
C ILE A 672 -24.49 -7.88 17.55
N ALA A 673 -24.83 -6.85 18.33
CA ALA A 673 -23.88 -6.19 19.22
C ALA A 673 -23.26 -7.16 20.25
N ARG A 674 -24.07 -8.06 20.83
CA ARG A 674 -23.58 -9.11 21.74
C ARG A 674 -22.61 -10.05 21.03
N GLN A 675 -22.97 -10.55 19.84
CA GLN A 675 -22.09 -11.42 19.05
C GLN A 675 -20.77 -10.75 18.69
N LEU A 676 -20.75 -9.43 18.45
CA LEU A 676 -19.49 -8.71 18.23
C LEU A 676 -18.69 -8.51 19.50
N ARG A 677 -19.30 -8.23 20.66
CA ARG A 677 -18.56 -8.22 21.94
C ARG A 677 -17.87 -9.56 22.17
N ASP A 678 -18.58 -10.67 21.99
CA ASP A 678 -18.01 -12.01 22.16
C ASP A 678 -16.86 -12.31 21.18
N ALA A 679 -16.87 -11.71 19.98
CA ALA A 679 -15.80 -11.86 18.99
C ALA A 679 -14.57 -10.99 19.30
N ILE A 680 -14.75 -9.84 19.95
CA ILE A 680 -13.69 -8.87 20.28
C ILE A 680 -13.03 -9.20 21.62
N LEU A 681 -13.81 -9.69 22.59
CA LEU A 681 -13.33 -9.92 23.94
C LEU A 681 -12.34 -11.10 24.01
N PRO A 682 -11.29 -11.01 24.86
CA PRO A 682 -10.38 -12.12 25.08
C PRO A 682 -11.12 -13.33 25.65
N LYS A 683 -10.63 -14.53 25.35
CA LYS A 683 -11.19 -15.80 25.87
C LYS A 683 -10.85 -16.07 27.33
N GLU A 684 -9.88 -15.34 27.86
CA GLU A 684 -9.45 -15.41 29.25
C GLU A 684 -10.51 -14.79 30.18
N GLU A 685 -10.47 -15.17 31.45
CA GLU A 685 -11.35 -14.61 32.46
C GLU A 685 -11.05 -13.12 32.70
N PHE A 686 -12.08 -12.33 32.97
CA PHE A 686 -11.91 -10.91 33.24
C PHE A 686 -11.21 -10.69 34.59
N ILE A 687 -10.13 -9.90 34.57
CA ILE A 687 -9.39 -9.55 35.78
C ILE A 687 -9.69 -8.11 36.21
N ASN A 688 -9.47 -7.15 35.30
CA ASN A 688 -9.80 -5.74 35.47
C ASN A 688 -9.79 -5.01 34.11
N PHE A 689 -10.31 -3.77 34.08
CA PHE A 689 -10.38 -2.98 32.85
C PHE A 689 -9.01 -2.61 32.26
N GLY A 690 -7.95 -2.53 33.08
CA GLY A 690 -6.60 -2.18 32.63
C GLY A 690 -5.99 -3.30 31.76
N ILE A 691 -6.11 -4.55 32.21
CA ILE A 691 -5.69 -5.74 31.46
C ILE A 691 -6.58 -5.91 30.22
N LEU A 692 -7.90 -5.76 30.38
CA LEU A 692 -8.84 -5.83 29.26
C LEU A 692 -8.48 -4.84 28.15
N SER A 693 -8.23 -3.58 28.53
CA SER A 693 -7.81 -2.54 27.60
C SER A 693 -6.54 -2.96 26.87
N ASN A 694 -5.50 -3.43 27.56
CA ASN A 694 -4.26 -3.86 26.92
C ASN A 694 -4.41 -5.03 25.95
N ASN A 695 -5.39 -5.91 26.17
CA ASN A 695 -5.61 -7.10 25.35
C ASN A 695 -6.51 -6.87 24.12
N ILE A 696 -7.18 -5.72 24.01
CA ILE A 696 -8.02 -5.37 22.85
C ILE A 696 -7.32 -4.31 21.99
N SER A 697 -7.26 -4.54 20.68
CA SER A 697 -6.76 -3.58 19.70
C SER A 697 -7.85 -3.13 18.72
N ILE A 698 -7.61 -2.00 18.05
CA ILE A 698 -8.50 -1.50 16.98
C ILE A 698 -8.52 -2.49 15.80
N ASP A 699 -7.41 -3.19 15.55
CA ASP A 699 -7.35 -4.22 14.51
C ASP A 699 -8.25 -5.41 14.83
N ASP A 700 -8.38 -5.82 16.10
CA ASP A 700 -9.30 -6.90 16.50
C ASP A 700 -10.77 -6.52 16.24
N ILE A 701 -11.13 -5.25 16.48
CA ILE A 701 -12.48 -4.72 16.18
C ILE A 701 -12.72 -4.72 14.67
N LYS A 702 -11.74 -4.27 13.89
CA LYS A 702 -11.82 -4.25 12.42
C LYS A 702 -11.95 -5.66 11.85
N ASP A 703 -11.20 -6.62 12.37
CA ASP A 703 -11.27 -8.01 11.95
C ASP A 703 -12.62 -8.65 12.33
N ALA A 704 -13.15 -8.32 13.51
CA ALA A 704 -14.48 -8.74 13.91
C ALA A 704 -15.56 -8.16 12.97
N PHE A 705 -15.41 -6.92 12.51
CA PHE A 705 -16.30 -6.33 11.50
C PHE A 705 -16.17 -7.04 10.15
N ASP A 706 -14.95 -7.14 9.63
CA ASP A 706 -14.69 -7.68 8.30
C ASP A 706 -15.06 -9.16 8.16
N VAL A 707 -15.01 -9.93 9.25
CA VAL A 707 -15.30 -11.37 9.25
C VAL A 707 -16.70 -11.65 9.77
N LYS A 708 -16.96 -11.35 11.06
CA LYS A 708 -18.18 -11.76 11.74
C LYS A 708 -19.36 -10.86 11.37
N LEU A 709 -19.18 -9.54 11.40
CA LEU A 709 -20.26 -8.61 11.05
C LEU A 709 -20.62 -8.68 9.56
N ALA A 710 -19.63 -8.73 8.67
CA ALA A 710 -19.89 -8.86 7.23
C ALA A 710 -20.67 -10.14 6.89
N ALA A 711 -20.42 -11.25 7.58
CA ALA A 711 -21.19 -12.48 7.43
C ALA A 711 -22.64 -12.33 7.94
N ILE A 712 -22.84 -11.62 9.06
CA ILE A 712 -24.18 -11.31 9.58
C ILE A 712 -24.94 -10.41 8.61
N VAL A 713 -24.31 -9.35 8.09
CA VAL A 713 -24.92 -8.44 7.11
C VAL A 713 -25.35 -9.20 5.85
N LYS A 714 -24.51 -10.10 5.33
CA LYS A 714 -24.88 -10.98 4.21
C LYS A 714 -26.09 -11.86 4.53
N ALA A 715 -26.08 -12.54 5.67
CA ALA A 715 -27.20 -13.39 6.07
C ALA A 715 -28.50 -12.59 6.21
N LYS A 716 -28.44 -11.38 6.79
CA LYS A 716 -29.59 -10.48 6.92
C LYS A 716 -30.07 -9.94 5.57
N HIS A 717 -29.15 -9.69 4.64
CA HIS A 717 -29.48 -9.34 3.27
C HIS A 717 -30.23 -10.47 2.57
N ASP A 718 -29.73 -11.70 2.69
CA ASP A 718 -30.36 -12.89 2.09
C ASP A 718 -31.73 -13.23 2.72
N GLU A 719 -31.93 -12.93 4.00
CA GLU A 719 -33.21 -13.10 4.72
C GLU A 719 -34.27 -12.07 4.33
N LYS A 720 -33.88 -10.79 4.18
CA LYS A 720 -34.81 -9.66 4.04
C LYS A 720 -35.08 -9.25 2.59
N ALA A 721 -34.14 -9.47 1.66
CA ALA A 721 -34.24 -8.87 0.33
C ALA A 721 -35.04 -9.72 -0.67
N ASP A 722 -36.28 -9.28 -0.96
CA ASP A 722 -36.98 -9.63 -2.20
C ASP A 722 -36.15 -9.20 -3.43
N SER A 723 -36.41 -9.75 -4.63
CA SER A 723 -35.55 -9.55 -5.81
C SER A 723 -35.28 -8.07 -6.16
N ASP A 724 -36.22 -7.19 -5.83
CA ASP A 724 -36.20 -5.77 -6.23
C ASP A 724 -35.49 -4.87 -5.20
N GLU A 725 -35.28 -5.38 -3.97
CA GLU A 725 -34.60 -4.70 -2.85
C GLU A 725 -33.17 -5.21 -2.64
N LYS A 726 -32.69 -6.13 -3.48
CA LYS A 726 -31.32 -6.64 -3.38
C LYS A 726 -30.28 -5.55 -3.66
N VAL A 727 -29.28 -5.47 -2.77
CA VAL A 727 -28.07 -4.62 -2.90
C VAL A 727 -26.78 -5.44 -2.92
N LEU A 728 -26.86 -6.78 -2.85
CA LEU A 728 -25.74 -7.70 -3.03
C LEU A 728 -26.14 -8.78 -4.04
N GLY A 729 -25.15 -9.43 -4.67
CA GLY A 729 -25.36 -10.46 -5.69
C GLY A 729 -26.07 -9.99 -6.96
N LEU A 730 -26.00 -8.69 -7.29
CA LEU A 730 -26.68 -8.11 -8.44
C LEU A 730 -25.94 -8.34 -9.76
N ASN A 731 -26.71 -8.57 -10.82
CA ASN A 731 -26.18 -8.55 -12.19
C ASN A 731 -25.99 -7.09 -12.66
N ILE A 732 -24.81 -6.74 -13.17
CA ILE A 732 -24.53 -5.38 -13.68
C ILE A 732 -25.46 -4.99 -14.83
N LEU A 733 -26.00 -5.95 -15.58
CA LEU A 733 -26.99 -5.69 -16.61
C LEU A 733 -28.29 -5.10 -16.04
N THR A 734 -28.70 -5.52 -14.85
CA THR A 734 -29.89 -4.95 -14.16
C THR A 734 -29.67 -3.47 -13.88
N GLN A 735 -28.50 -3.14 -13.35
CA GLN A 735 -28.13 -1.76 -13.00
C GLN A 735 -27.98 -0.89 -14.25
N LEU A 736 -27.35 -1.41 -15.30
CA LEU A 736 -27.23 -0.71 -16.58
C LEU A 736 -28.60 -0.50 -17.24
N GLN A 737 -29.51 -1.48 -17.18
CA GLN A 737 -30.86 -1.35 -17.73
C GLN A 737 -31.67 -0.25 -17.02
N GLN A 738 -31.53 -0.13 -15.70
CA GLN A 738 -32.20 0.92 -14.92
C GLN A 738 -31.68 2.33 -15.26
N LYS A 739 -30.38 2.45 -15.50
CA LYS A 739 -29.73 3.74 -15.84
C LYS A 739 -29.84 4.11 -17.32
N LEU A 740 -29.82 3.13 -18.23
CA LEU A 740 -29.86 3.32 -19.69
C LEU A 740 -31.27 3.00 -20.21
N LYS A 741 -32.18 3.97 -20.06
CA LYS A 741 -33.63 3.76 -20.26
C LYS A 741 -34.04 3.68 -21.74
N THR A 742 -33.30 4.36 -22.62
CA THR A 742 -33.61 4.43 -24.06
C THR A 742 -32.52 3.79 -24.92
N ASP A 743 -32.87 3.44 -26.16
CA ASP A 743 -31.90 2.90 -27.13
C ASP A 743 -30.78 3.91 -27.44
N ASP A 744 -31.08 5.21 -27.38
CA ASP A 744 -30.08 6.25 -27.59
C ASP A 744 -29.13 6.39 -26.39
N ASP A 745 -29.61 6.17 -25.15
CA ASP A 745 -28.74 6.08 -23.97
C ASP A 745 -27.75 4.91 -24.11
N ILE A 746 -28.23 3.75 -24.59
CA ILE A 746 -27.39 2.55 -24.81
C ILE A 746 -26.32 2.83 -25.87
N LYS A 747 -26.68 3.45 -27.00
CA LYS A 747 -25.73 3.83 -28.05
C LYS A 747 -24.71 4.86 -27.55
N ALA A 748 -25.16 5.88 -26.83
CA ALA A 748 -24.29 6.91 -26.28
C ALA A 748 -23.30 6.32 -25.26
N PHE A 749 -23.77 5.41 -24.41
CA PHE A 749 -22.93 4.67 -23.47
C PHE A 749 -21.85 3.87 -24.20
N ALA A 750 -22.24 3.03 -25.17
CA ALA A 750 -21.31 2.20 -25.94
C ALA A 750 -20.26 3.05 -26.68
N SER A 751 -20.69 4.12 -27.34
CA SER A 751 -19.77 5.03 -28.05
C SER A 751 -18.77 5.71 -27.10
N LYS A 752 -19.25 6.24 -25.97
CA LYS A 752 -18.42 6.94 -24.98
C LYS A 752 -17.41 6.00 -24.32
N ILE A 753 -17.80 4.80 -23.90
CA ILE A 753 -16.84 3.86 -23.29
C ILE A 753 -15.82 3.33 -24.32
N VAL A 754 -16.25 3.05 -25.55
CA VAL A 754 -15.36 2.60 -26.63
C VAL A 754 -14.29 3.65 -26.94
N SER A 755 -14.68 4.91 -27.08
CA SER A 755 -13.74 6.03 -27.29
C SER A 755 -12.74 6.24 -26.13
N GLN A 756 -12.93 5.57 -25.00
CA GLN A 756 -12.03 5.63 -23.84
C GLN A 756 -11.30 4.31 -23.57
N SER A 757 -11.62 3.24 -24.31
CA SER A 757 -11.06 1.88 -24.17
C SER A 757 -9.73 1.64 -24.91
N GLY A 758 -9.05 2.74 -25.26
CA GLY A 758 -7.77 2.75 -25.94
C GLY A 758 -6.66 1.99 -25.20
N VAL A 759 -5.64 1.55 -25.92
CA VAL A 759 -4.47 0.89 -25.32
C VAL A 759 -3.57 1.90 -24.64
N TYR A 760 -2.96 1.54 -23.52
CA TYR A 760 -2.03 2.37 -22.73
C TYR A 760 -0.66 2.55 -23.40
N LEU A 761 -0.66 2.88 -24.69
CA LEU A 761 0.53 3.19 -25.47
C LEU A 761 0.13 3.93 -26.73
N LYS A 762 0.69 5.14 -26.91
CA LYS A 762 0.49 5.91 -28.13
C LYS A 762 1.56 5.54 -29.17
N LEU A 763 1.11 5.27 -30.39
CA LEU A 763 1.98 4.97 -31.52
C LEU A 763 2.05 6.15 -32.50
N ASN A 764 3.23 6.35 -33.09
CA ASN A 764 3.50 7.30 -34.15
C ASN A 764 3.20 6.65 -35.52
N ASN A 765 2.21 7.17 -36.23
CA ASN A 765 1.77 6.59 -37.51
C ASN A 765 2.81 6.74 -38.63
N ASP A 766 3.62 7.79 -38.63
CA ASP A 766 4.66 7.98 -39.66
C ASP A 766 5.71 6.87 -39.55
N GLN A 767 6.09 6.52 -38.32
CA GLN A 767 7.01 5.41 -38.06
C GLN A 767 6.40 4.03 -38.38
N ILE A 768 5.09 3.86 -38.21
CA ILE A 768 4.36 2.63 -38.62
C ILE A 768 4.34 2.50 -40.16
N GLN A 769 4.16 3.61 -40.87
CA GLN A 769 4.04 3.64 -42.34
C GLN A 769 5.39 3.82 -43.06
N LEU A 770 6.49 3.84 -42.32
CA LEU A 770 7.83 4.05 -42.88
C LEU A 770 8.25 2.87 -43.76
N HIS A 771 8.56 3.17 -45.03
CA HIS A 771 9.17 2.22 -45.95
C HIS A 771 10.67 2.11 -45.67
N LEU A 772 11.17 0.90 -45.48
CA LEU A 772 12.57 0.63 -45.19
C LEU A 772 13.17 -0.27 -46.27
N ARG A 773 14.40 0.06 -46.68
CA ARG A 773 15.24 -0.84 -47.48
C ARG A 773 15.37 -2.19 -46.77
N ASN A 774 15.37 -3.29 -47.52
CA ASN A 774 15.42 -4.67 -47.03
C ASN A 774 14.15 -5.15 -46.30
N ASN A 775 13.07 -4.36 -46.32
CA ASN A 775 11.79 -4.66 -45.66
C ASN A 775 10.59 -4.45 -46.61
N GLU A 776 10.74 -4.81 -47.87
CA GLU A 776 9.72 -4.70 -48.92
C GLU A 776 8.80 -5.95 -48.96
N GLY A 777 7.84 -5.97 -49.89
CA GLY A 777 6.93 -7.12 -50.08
C GLY A 777 6.09 -7.40 -48.83
N ASN A 778 6.16 -8.64 -48.31
CA ASN A 778 5.39 -9.06 -47.12
C ASN A 778 5.74 -8.26 -45.86
N LEU A 779 6.94 -7.66 -45.78
CA LEU A 779 7.37 -6.84 -44.65
C LEU A 779 6.93 -5.37 -44.79
N SER A 780 6.54 -4.95 -46.00
CA SER A 780 6.18 -3.56 -46.29
C SER A 780 5.03 -3.06 -45.41
N PRO A 781 5.03 -1.77 -45.01
CA PRO A 781 3.88 -1.16 -44.34
C PRO A 781 2.59 -1.17 -45.18
N THR A 782 2.71 -1.35 -46.51
CA THR A 782 1.55 -1.53 -47.40
C THR A 782 0.84 -2.87 -47.20
N ASN A 783 1.52 -3.88 -46.65
CA ASN A 783 0.88 -5.13 -46.23
C ASN A 783 0.16 -4.91 -44.89
N PRO A 784 -1.19 -4.95 -44.83
CA PRO A 784 -1.91 -4.75 -43.59
C PRO A 784 -1.56 -5.79 -42.52
N ALA A 785 -1.14 -7.00 -42.94
CA ALA A 785 -0.70 -8.04 -42.02
C ALA A 785 0.62 -7.69 -41.30
N SER A 786 1.46 -6.83 -41.91
CA SER A 786 2.75 -6.39 -41.38
C SER A 786 2.65 -5.13 -40.50
N THR A 787 1.49 -4.49 -40.39
CA THR A 787 1.33 -3.27 -39.56
C THR A 787 0.56 -3.55 -38.27
N CYS A 788 0.47 -2.56 -37.39
CA CYS A 788 -0.21 -2.69 -36.09
C CYS A 788 -1.65 -3.19 -36.27
N LYS A 789 -1.96 -4.29 -35.58
CA LYS A 789 -3.27 -4.94 -35.52
C LYS A 789 -3.91 -4.67 -34.16
N LYS A 790 -5.25 -4.68 -34.12
CA LYS A 790 -6.02 -4.55 -32.88
C LYS A 790 -6.98 -5.72 -32.72
N ALA A 791 -7.07 -6.28 -31.52
CA ALA A 791 -8.08 -7.24 -31.14
C ALA A 791 -8.86 -6.69 -29.94
N ILE A 792 -10.19 -6.70 -30.03
CA ILE A 792 -11.08 -6.16 -29.00
C ILE A 792 -12.03 -7.26 -28.55
N LEU A 793 -12.05 -7.53 -27.25
CA LEU A 793 -13.00 -8.42 -26.60
C LEU A 793 -13.91 -7.60 -25.68
N VAL A 794 -15.20 -7.60 -25.98
CA VAL A 794 -16.25 -7.10 -25.08
C VAL A 794 -16.87 -8.30 -24.38
N SER A 795 -16.69 -8.40 -23.07
CA SER A 795 -17.29 -9.44 -22.24
C SER A 795 -18.52 -8.89 -21.53
N ILE A 796 -19.68 -9.42 -21.89
CA ILE A 796 -20.97 -9.08 -21.29
C ILE A 796 -21.42 -10.27 -20.44
N PRO A 797 -21.85 -10.05 -19.19
CA PRO A 797 -22.46 -11.07 -18.34
C PRO A 797 -23.57 -11.85 -19.05
N SER A 798 -23.74 -13.11 -18.67
CA SER A 798 -24.95 -13.84 -19.04
C SER A 798 -26.19 -13.12 -18.48
N PRO A 799 -27.23 -12.83 -19.28
CA PRO A 799 -28.48 -12.22 -18.81
C PRO A 799 -29.35 -13.17 -17.96
N ASP A 800 -28.81 -14.33 -17.56
CA ASP A 800 -29.52 -15.44 -16.92
C ASP A 800 -30.77 -15.84 -17.74
N GLU A 801 -31.80 -16.40 -17.11
CA GLU A 801 -33.06 -16.75 -17.78
C GLU A 801 -34.02 -15.55 -17.94
N ASN A 802 -33.62 -14.33 -17.53
CA ASN A 802 -34.47 -13.14 -17.57
C ASN A 802 -34.62 -12.57 -18.99
N GLU A 803 -35.83 -12.67 -19.55
CA GLU A 803 -36.16 -12.17 -20.90
C GLU A 803 -35.93 -10.66 -21.10
N GLY A 804 -36.14 -9.85 -20.07
CA GLY A 804 -35.88 -8.40 -20.11
C GLY A 804 -34.39 -8.10 -20.25
N LEU A 805 -33.55 -8.78 -19.47
CA LEU A 805 -32.09 -8.66 -19.54
C LEU A 805 -31.52 -9.21 -20.85
N LYS A 806 -32.09 -10.29 -21.39
CA LYS A 806 -31.71 -10.82 -22.72
C LYS A 806 -31.87 -9.75 -23.79
N LYS A 807 -33.07 -9.16 -23.90
CA LYS A 807 -33.37 -8.09 -24.86
C LYS A 807 -32.45 -6.88 -24.68
N PHE A 808 -32.20 -6.47 -23.44
CA PHE A 808 -31.32 -5.33 -23.15
C PHE A 808 -29.88 -5.61 -23.59
N ALA A 809 -29.35 -6.79 -23.26
CA ALA A 809 -27.99 -7.14 -23.60
C ALA A 809 -27.81 -7.35 -25.13
N ASP A 810 -28.85 -7.76 -25.86
CA ASP A 810 -28.83 -7.80 -27.35
C ASP A 810 -28.72 -6.40 -27.98
N LYS A 811 -29.43 -5.42 -27.40
CA LYS A 811 -29.27 -4.00 -27.79
C LYS A 811 -27.87 -3.50 -27.49
N LEU A 812 -27.32 -3.87 -26.33
CA LEU A 812 -25.97 -3.48 -25.91
C LEU A 812 -24.89 -4.05 -26.84
N GLU A 813 -25.00 -5.33 -27.18
CA GLU A 813 -24.11 -5.98 -28.17
C GLU A 813 -24.16 -5.28 -29.53
N THR A 814 -25.37 -4.96 -30.01
CA THR A 814 -25.56 -4.22 -31.26
C THR A 814 -24.92 -2.84 -31.18
N ALA A 815 -25.12 -2.13 -30.08
CA ALA A 815 -24.54 -0.81 -29.85
C ALA A 815 -23.00 -0.86 -29.83
N PHE A 816 -22.39 -1.86 -29.18
CA PHE A 816 -20.94 -2.05 -29.20
C PHE A 816 -20.42 -2.33 -30.61
N LYS A 817 -21.01 -3.30 -31.31
CA LYS A 817 -20.63 -3.63 -32.70
C LYS A 817 -20.71 -2.43 -33.64
N ASN A 818 -21.68 -1.53 -33.44
CA ASN A 818 -21.82 -0.30 -34.22
C ASN A 818 -20.90 0.83 -33.77
N SER A 819 -20.48 0.86 -32.50
CA SER A 819 -19.62 1.91 -31.94
C SER A 819 -18.15 1.76 -32.32
N PHE A 820 -17.71 0.54 -32.58
CA PHE A 820 -16.39 0.31 -33.18
C PHE A 820 -16.49 0.59 -34.68
N ASN A 821 -15.75 1.61 -35.15
CA ASN A 821 -15.71 1.95 -36.57
C ASN A 821 -15.38 0.72 -37.43
N GLN A 822 -16.31 0.31 -38.30
CA GLN A 822 -16.20 -0.86 -39.19
C GLN A 822 -15.12 -0.74 -40.28
N SER A 823 -14.39 0.38 -40.35
CA SER A 823 -13.50 0.74 -41.47
C SER A 823 -12.00 0.60 -41.18
N THR A 824 -11.56 -0.41 -40.45
CA THR A 824 -10.12 -0.74 -40.45
C THR A 824 -9.94 -2.23 -40.60
N ALA A 825 -9.44 -2.67 -41.76
CA ALA A 825 -9.13 -4.07 -42.08
C ALA A 825 -8.12 -4.78 -41.12
N ARG A 826 -7.76 -4.12 -40.00
CA ARG A 826 -6.73 -4.48 -39.02
C ARG A 826 -7.28 -4.65 -37.59
N THR A 827 -8.60 -4.50 -37.39
CA THR A 827 -9.23 -4.62 -36.06
C THR A 827 -10.21 -5.78 -36.05
N SER A 828 -10.04 -6.74 -35.13
CA SER A 828 -11.06 -7.74 -34.83
C SER A 828 -11.86 -7.35 -33.58
N ILE A 829 -13.18 -7.56 -33.63
CA ILE A 829 -14.10 -7.23 -32.54
C ILE A 829 -14.91 -8.47 -32.21
N THR A 830 -14.80 -8.92 -30.98
CA THR A 830 -15.52 -10.06 -30.42
C THR A 830 -16.40 -9.58 -29.28
N VAL A 831 -17.67 -9.98 -29.28
CA VAL A 831 -18.57 -9.78 -28.13
C VAL A 831 -18.92 -11.14 -27.54
N ASN A 832 -18.46 -11.42 -26.31
CA ASN A 832 -18.77 -12.64 -25.57
C ASN A 832 -19.92 -12.38 -24.58
N ARG A 833 -21.04 -13.08 -24.75
CA ARG A 833 -22.27 -12.97 -23.93
C ARG A 833 -22.34 -14.00 -22.80
N LYS A 834 -21.31 -14.82 -22.63
CA LYS A 834 -21.25 -15.93 -21.67
C LYS A 834 -20.25 -15.65 -20.55
N SER A 835 -19.96 -14.39 -20.27
CA SER A 835 -19.11 -14.04 -19.12
C SER A 835 -19.74 -14.59 -17.84
N LEU A 836 -18.93 -15.34 -17.08
CA LEU A 836 -19.32 -15.92 -15.80
C LEU A 836 -19.40 -14.86 -14.68
N ARG A 837 -18.85 -13.67 -14.92
CA ARG A 837 -18.95 -12.53 -14.01
C ARG A 837 -20.27 -11.82 -14.22
N LYS A 838 -21.15 -11.93 -13.23
CA LYS A 838 -22.47 -11.28 -13.25
C LYS A 838 -22.39 -9.80 -12.90
N ASP A 839 -21.41 -9.42 -12.11
CA ASP A 839 -21.19 -8.08 -11.56
C ASP A 839 -20.34 -7.17 -12.46
N GLU A 840 -19.82 -7.67 -13.58
CA GLU A 840 -18.88 -6.92 -14.43
C GLU A 840 -19.11 -7.11 -15.94
N LEU A 841 -19.14 -5.99 -16.65
CA LEU A 841 -18.91 -5.90 -18.10
C LEU A 841 -17.49 -5.38 -18.34
N SER A 842 -16.74 -6.00 -19.26
CA SER A 842 -15.38 -5.55 -19.57
C SER A 842 -15.11 -5.39 -21.06
N ILE A 843 -14.19 -4.48 -21.39
CA ILE A 843 -13.65 -4.28 -22.73
C ILE A 843 -12.14 -4.39 -22.62
N ILE A 844 -11.58 -5.40 -23.30
CA ILE A 844 -10.14 -5.61 -23.39
C ILE A 844 -9.72 -5.33 -24.83
N THR A 845 -8.75 -4.43 -24.98
CA THR A 845 -8.15 -4.08 -26.27
C THR A 845 -6.69 -4.51 -26.26
N VAL A 846 -6.23 -5.20 -27.30
CA VAL A 846 -4.81 -5.53 -27.50
C VAL A 846 -4.38 -4.98 -28.85
N ALA A 847 -3.42 -4.05 -28.83
CA ALA A 847 -2.73 -3.59 -30.04
C ALA A 847 -1.42 -4.36 -30.14
N TYR A 848 -1.09 -4.93 -31.29
CA TYR A 848 0.10 -5.78 -31.45
C TYR A 848 0.68 -5.68 -32.86
N CYS A 849 1.88 -6.21 -33.08
CA CYS A 849 2.59 -6.17 -34.37
C CYS A 849 3.08 -4.77 -34.76
N PHE A 850 3.94 -4.17 -33.93
CA PHE A 850 4.61 -2.90 -34.23
C PHE A 850 6.05 -2.87 -33.71
N PRO A 851 6.97 -2.14 -34.36
CA PRO A 851 8.34 -2.00 -33.91
C PRO A 851 8.46 -0.95 -32.79
N MET A 852 9.52 -1.03 -31.97
CA MET A 852 9.72 -0.08 -30.86
C MET A 852 9.83 1.38 -31.29
N ARG A 853 10.42 1.67 -32.47
CA ARG A 853 10.49 3.07 -32.99
C ARG A 853 9.13 3.70 -33.22
N ALA A 854 8.09 2.89 -33.40
CA ALA A 854 6.73 3.38 -33.58
C ALA A 854 6.09 3.86 -32.27
N ILE A 855 6.73 3.68 -31.12
CA ILE A 855 6.23 4.22 -29.86
C ILE A 855 6.54 5.72 -29.82
N ASP A 856 5.50 6.55 -29.66
CA ASP A 856 5.56 8.01 -29.81
C ASP A 856 6.62 8.66 -28.90
N TRP A 857 6.83 8.11 -27.71
CA TRP A 857 7.77 8.63 -26.72
C TRP A 857 9.23 8.19 -26.92
N MET A 858 9.52 7.29 -27.85
CA MET A 858 10.90 6.81 -28.03
C MET A 858 11.83 7.86 -28.63
N ALA A 859 11.33 8.74 -29.50
CA ALA A 859 12.13 9.80 -30.12
C ALA A 859 12.64 10.82 -29.08
N PRO A 860 11.80 11.40 -28.20
CA PRO A 860 12.30 12.30 -27.15
C PRO A 860 13.19 11.57 -26.13
N TYR A 861 12.96 10.28 -25.85
CA TYR A 861 13.90 9.55 -24.99
C TYR A 861 15.27 9.39 -25.65
N LYS A 862 15.30 9.06 -26.95
CA LYS A 862 16.55 8.94 -27.70
C LYS A 862 17.36 10.23 -27.60
N GLN A 863 16.71 11.38 -27.80
CA GLN A 863 17.38 12.68 -27.67
C GLN A 863 18.03 12.87 -26.30
N ARG A 864 17.31 12.57 -25.21
CA ARG A 864 17.82 12.67 -23.83
C ARG A 864 18.93 11.66 -23.54
N TYR A 865 18.81 10.46 -24.12
CA TYR A 865 19.80 9.40 -24.03
C TYR A 865 21.10 9.79 -24.75
N ASP A 866 21.00 10.29 -25.98
CA ASP A 866 22.17 10.73 -26.76
C ASP A 866 22.86 11.92 -26.07
N GLN A 867 22.10 12.90 -25.58
CA GLN A 867 22.66 14.03 -24.81
C GLN A 867 23.38 13.59 -23.54
N PHE A 868 22.89 12.52 -22.88
CA PHE A 868 23.50 11.98 -21.68
C PHE A 868 24.77 11.18 -21.99
N LEU A 869 24.82 10.47 -23.12
CA LEU A 869 25.99 9.65 -23.49
C LEU A 869 27.07 10.40 -24.27
N HIS A 870 26.76 11.57 -24.82
CA HIS A 870 27.67 12.33 -25.67
C HIS A 870 27.84 13.75 -25.12
N THR A 871 28.39 13.85 -23.91
CA THR A 871 28.69 15.12 -23.25
C THR A 871 29.90 15.83 -23.87
N GLY A 872 30.68 15.12 -24.69
CA GLY A 872 31.94 15.59 -25.25
C GLY A 872 33.15 15.33 -24.36
N ASN A 873 32.94 14.76 -23.16
CA ASN A 873 34.00 14.29 -22.27
C ASN A 873 34.03 12.75 -22.26
N PRO A 874 35.06 12.11 -22.86
CA PRO A 874 35.13 10.64 -22.96
C PRO A 874 35.05 9.89 -21.63
N ALA A 875 35.56 10.46 -20.53
CA ALA A 875 35.52 9.82 -19.22
C ALA A 875 34.10 9.84 -18.62
N THR A 876 33.41 10.97 -18.76
CA THR A 876 32.00 11.10 -18.37
C THR A 876 31.11 10.20 -19.22
N ASP A 877 31.33 10.18 -20.53
CA ASP A 877 30.56 9.39 -21.48
C ASP A 877 30.69 7.88 -21.19
N ALA A 878 31.92 7.41 -20.90
CA ALA A 878 32.16 6.03 -20.47
C ALA A 878 31.47 5.70 -19.12
N GLY A 879 31.53 6.61 -18.15
CA GLY A 879 30.81 6.44 -16.87
C GLY A 879 29.30 6.38 -17.05
N ASN A 880 28.74 7.25 -17.89
CA ASN A 880 27.33 7.28 -18.22
C ASN A 880 26.86 6.01 -18.95
N ALA A 881 27.67 5.50 -19.88
CA ALA A 881 27.40 4.23 -20.56
C ALA A 881 27.35 3.06 -19.57
N ILE A 882 28.28 3.01 -18.61
CA ILE A 882 28.27 2.02 -17.53
C ILE A 882 27.00 2.13 -16.69
N LEU A 883 26.53 3.33 -16.38
CA LEU A 883 25.32 3.52 -15.57
C LEU A 883 24.04 3.03 -16.27
N LEU A 884 23.93 3.26 -17.58
CA LEU A 884 22.74 3.00 -18.37
C LEU A 884 22.65 1.58 -18.88
N HIS A 885 23.71 1.08 -19.53
CA HIS A 885 23.64 -0.21 -20.22
C HIS A 885 23.88 -1.36 -19.27
N SER A 886 23.33 -2.52 -19.61
CA SER A 886 23.51 -3.78 -18.92
C SER A 886 24.87 -4.43 -19.22
N GLU A 887 25.41 -4.24 -20.43
CA GLU A 887 26.73 -4.69 -20.92
C GLU A 887 27.27 -3.69 -21.97
N GLY A 888 28.59 -3.59 -22.08
CA GLY A 888 29.22 -2.68 -23.05
C GLY A 888 28.81 -1.21 -22.88
N ASP A 889 28.88 -0.46 -23.97
CA ASP A 889 28.57 0.97 -24.03
C ASP A 889 27.28 1.32 -24.80
N GLY A 890 26.60 0.30 -25.34
CA GLY A 890 25.37 0.42 -26.12
C GLY A 890 25.58 0.47 -27.63
N SER A 891 26.80 0.72 -28.11
CA SER A 891 27.12 0.81 -29.55
C SER A 891 27.02 -0.54 -30.27
N GLN A 892 27.07 -1.64 -29.53
CA GLN A 892 26.96 -3.00 -30.06
C GLN A 892 25.52 -3.38 -30.48
N PHE A 893 24.51 -2.63 -30.04
CA PHE A 893 23.11 -2.95 -30.28
C PHE A 893 22.58 -2.28 -31.56
N PRO A 894 21.68 -2.95 -32.31
CA PRO A 894 21.04 -2.33 -33.46
C PRO A 894 20.18 -1.12 -33.03
N PRO A 895 20.21 0.00 -33.80
CA PRO A 895 19.45 1.18 -33.47
C PRO A 895 17.93 0.94 -33.61
N LEU A 896 17.15 1.51 -32.68
CA LEU A 896 15.68 1.42 -32.75
C LEU A 896 15.13 2.19 -33.96
N PHE A 897 15.65 3.39 -34.22
CA PHE A 897 15.22 4.23 -35.34
C PHE A 897 16.01 3.88 -36.61
N ALA A 898 15.35 4.05 -37.75
CA ALA A 898 16.00 3.91 -39.04
C ALA A 898 16.80 5.16 -39.40
N VAL A 899 17.80 5.00 -40.25
CA VAL A 899 18.60 6.11 -40.78
C VAL A 899 18.08 6.57 -42.14
N ASP A 900 18.13 7.87 -42.40
CA ASP A 900 17.58 8.46 -43.63
C ASP A 900 18.46 8.18 -44.86
N ASN A 901 19.75 7.92 -44.68
CA ASN A 901 20.74 7.71 -45.75
C ASN A 901 21.21 6.24 -45.86
N ALA A 902 20.32 5.29 -45.60
CA ALA A 902 20.64 3.86 -45.53
C ALA A 902 21.28 3.30 -46.82
N GLU A 903 20.83 3.76 -48.00
CA GLU A 903 21.40 3.35 -49.30
C GLU A 903 22.85 3.79 -49.46
N GLU A 904 23.19 5.01 -49.04
CA GLU A 904 24.56 5.53 -49.09
C GLU A 904 25.49 4.75 -48.16
N ILE A 905 25.03 4.47 -46.93
CA ILE A 905 25.79 3.67 -45.96
C ILE A 905 26.04 2.26 -46.50
N ALA A 906 25.02 1.62 -47.08
CA ALA A 906 25.14 0.31 -47.68
C ALA A 906 26.12 0.31 -48.87
N ALA A 907 26.07 1.32 -49.73
CA ALA A 907 26.97 1.46 -50.87
C ALA A 907 28.43 1.68 -50.42
N GLN A 908 28.65 2.50 -49.40
CA GLN A 908 29.98 2.75 -48.83
C GLN A 908 30.58 1.48 -48.19
N GLU A 909 29.77 0.71 -47.47
CA GLU A 909 30.20 -0.56 -46.87
C GLU A 909 30.57 -1.58 -47.96
N LEU A 910 29.77 -1.69 -49.03
CA LEU A 910 30.08 -2.56 -50.17
C LEU A 910 31.38 -2.14 -50.87
N ALA A 911 31.58 -0.83 -51.08
CA ALA A 911 32.81 -0.31 -51.66
C ALA A 911 34.03 -0.60 -50.78
N ARG A 912 33.89 -0.48 -49.45
CA ARG A 912 34.96 -0.81 -48.49
C ARG A 912 35.31 -2.29 -48.51
N GLN A 913 34.31 -3.17 -48.57
CA GLN A 913 34.50 -4.61 -48.67
C GLN A 913 35.15 -5.01 -50.00
N ALA A 914 34.74 -4.40 -51.11
CA ALA A 914 35.35 -4.61 -52.42
C ALA A 914 36.81 -4.12 -52.47
N ALA A 915 37.12 -2.98 -51.83
CA ALA A 915 38.49 -2.47 -51.71
C ALA A 915 39.38 -3.37 -50.84
N ALA A 916 38.84 -3.95 -49.75
CA ALA A 916 39.55 -4.89 -48.89
C ALA A 916 39.79 -6.27 -49.53
N ALA A 917 39.02 -6.63 -50.58
CA ALA A 917 39.15 -7.88 -51.31
C ALA A 917 40.17 -7.84 -52.46
N GLN A 918 40.80 -6.69 -52.76
CA GLN A 918 41.88 -6.61 -53.74
C GLN A 918 43.22 -7.07 -53.12
N PRO A 919 43.95 -8.02 -53.74
CA PRO A 919 45.24 -8.49 -53.22
C PRO A 919 46.31 -7.40 -53.36
N GLN A 920 46.96 -7.00 -52.27
CA GLN A 920 48.16 -6.17 -52.33
C GLN A 920 49.32 -6.93 -53.00
N PRO A 921 50.10 -6.29 -53.89
CA PRO A 921 51.28 -6.93 -54.47
C PRO A 921 52.41 -7.04 -53.42
N MET A 922 52.96 -8.24 -53.31
CA MET A 922 54.11 -8.59 -52.46
C MET A 922 55.34 -7.73 -52.79
N ALA A 923 55.88 -7.06 -51.77
CA ALA A 923 57.19 -6.42 -51.84
C ALA A 923 58.30 -7.49 -51.87
N GLY A 924 58.97 -7.62 -53.01
CA GLY A 924 60.15 -8.45 -53.23
C GLY A 924 61.40 -7.59 -53.50
N SER A 925 62.48 -7.95 -52.83
CA SER A 925 63.81 -7.34 -52.75
C SER A 925 64.62 -7.25 -54.06
N GLY A 926 65.21 -6.07 -54.31
CA GLY A 926 66.58 -5.81 -54.79
C GLY A 926 67.12 -6.42 -56.10
N MET A 927 67.45 -5.58 -57.09
CA MET A 927 68.79 -5.42 -57.72
C MET A 927 68.74 -4.49 -58.95
N GLN A 928 69.92 -4.03 -59.37
CA GLN A 928 70.23 -2.76 -60.04
C GLN A 928 70.65 -2.94 -61.52
N MET A 929 70.63 -1.84 -62.28
CA MET A 929 71.41 -1.50 -63.51
C MET A 929 70.70 -1.69 -64.90
N PRO A 930 71.15 -1.02 -66.00
CA PRO A 930 70.72 0.34 -66.37
C PRO A 930 70.49 0.58 -67.89
N GLY A 931 69.91 1.74 -68.24
CA GLY A 931 70.24 2.47 -69.48
C GLY A 931 69.44 2.16 -70.74
N ALA A 932 68.57 3.11 -71.13
CA ALA A 932 68.43 3.56 -72.51
C ALA A 932 67.76 4.94 -72.54
N THR A 933 68.28 5.80 -73.42
CA THR A 933 68.19 7.26 -73.43
C THR A 933 67.26 7.80 -74.53
N MET A 934 66.69 9.00 -74.27
CA MET A 934 66.26 10.08 -75.21
C MET A 934 64.83 10.02 -75.83
N PRO A 935 64.24 11.16 -76.28
CA PRO A 935 64.38 12.58 -75.89
C PRO A 935 63.00 13.31 -75.70
N PRO A 936 62.97 14.60 -75.29
CA PRO A 936 61.75 15.36 -75.04
C PRO A 936 61.26 16.13 -76.28
N VAL A 937 59.94 16.27 -76.45
CA VAL A 937 59.33 17.20 -77.39
C VAL A 937 58.35 18.09 -76.63
N GLY A 938 58.67 19.38 -76.59
CA GLY A 938 57.80 20.43 -76.10
C GLY A 938 56.88 20.97 -77.20
N GLY A 939 55.74 21.51 -76.77
CA GLY A 939 54.84 22.33 -77.57
C GLY A 939 53.94 23.11 -76.61
N GLY A 940 54.17 24.41 -76.49
CA GLY A 940 53.51 25.29 -75.52
C GLY A 940 52.17 25.88 -75.98
N ALA A 941 51.37 26.28 -74.97
CA ALA A 941 50.47 27.45 -74.80
C ALA A 941 49.57 27.95 -75.97
N PRO A 942 48.40 28.61 -75.76
CA PRO A 942 48.03 29.45 -74.60
C PRO A 942 46.55 29.39 -74.12
N VAL A 943 46.26 30.13 -73.04
CA VAL A 943 44.93 30.43 -72.45
C VAL A 943 44.15 31.42 -73.36
N PRO A 944 42.79 31.45 -73.38
CA PRO A 944 42.03 32.54 -72.70
C PRO A 944 40.60 32.08 -72.21
N PRO A 945 39.62 32.94 -71.85
CA PRO A 945 39.09 33.13 -70.48
C PRO A 945 37.59 32.73 -70.28
N PRO A 946 37.03 32.68 -69.05
CA PRO A 946 35.59 32.67 -68.84
C PRO A 946 35.01 34.09 -68.68
N LEU A 947 33.95 34.38 -69.46
CA LEU A 947 33.05 35.53 -69.34
C LEU A 947 32.19 35.43 -68.06
N GLY A 948 32.01 36.56 -67.38
CA GLY A 948 31.29 36.66 -66.10
C GLY A 948 29.84 37.15 -66.20
N GLY A 949 29.26 37.38 -65.02
CA GLY A 949 28.00 38.12 -64.85
C GLY A 949 27.13 37.65 -63.69
N GLY A 950 27.47 38.03 -62.45
CA GLY A 950 26.62 37.84 -61.26
C GLY A 950 27.17 38.63 -60.08
N ALA A 951 26.39 39.57 -59.55
CA ALA A 951 26.77 40.56 -58.55
C ALA A 951 27.34 39.97 -57.24
N PRO A 952 28.25 40.66 -56.53
CA PRO A 952 28.84 40.17 -55.29
C PRO A 952 27.81 40.18 -54.16
N VAL A 953 27.53 39.00 -53.62
CA VAL A 953 26.86 38.77 -52.34
C VAL A 953 27.87 39.14 -51.23
N PRO A 954 27.49 39.83 -50.13
CA PRO A 954 28.43 40.16 -49.07
C PRO A 954 28.93 38.87 -48.41
N PRO A 955 30.20 38.80 -47.98
CA PRO A 955 30.71 37.63 -47.28
C PRO A 955 29.91 37.39 -45.98
N PRO A 956 29.63 36.14 -45.61
CA PRO A 956 28.98 35.82 -44.33
C PRO A 956 29.84 36.34 -43.18
N MET A 957 29.24 37.13 -42.28
CA MET A 957 29.89 37.53 -41.03
C MET A 957 30.23 36.27 -40.22
N GLN A 958 31.52 35.97 -40.07
CA GLN A 958 31.99 34.91 -39.20
C GLN A 958 31.64 35.28 -37.76
N THR A 959 30.82 34.48 -37.09
CA THR A 959 30.63 34.59 -35.64
C THR A 959 31.94 34.23 -34.94
N PRO A 960 32.43 35.05 -33.99
CA PRO A 960 33.66 34.74 -33.28
C PRO A 960 33.51 33.44 -32.49
N VAL A 961 34.41 32.46 -32.67
CA VAL A 961 34.46 31.27 -31.80
C VAL A 961 35.12 31.67 -30.49
N ILE A 962 34.35 31.71 -29.40
CA ILE A 962 34.84 32.04 -28.05
C ILE A 962 34.44 30.95 -27.06
N SER A 963 35.22 30.82 -25.98
CA SER A 963 34.89 30.03 -24.79
C SER A 963 34.94 30.95 -23.57
N LEU A 964 33.82 31.59 -23.27
CA LEU A 964 33.68 32.61 -22.24
C LEU A 964 33.25 32.03 -20.90
N TYR A 965 33.99 32.32 -19.85
CA TYR A 965 33.58 32.05 -18.48
C TYR A 965 33.08 33.33 -17.82
N ILE A 966 32.02 33.21 -17.01
CA ILE A 966 31.37 34.30 -16.28
C ILE A 966 31.51 34.05 -14.78
N GLY A 967 31.99 35.05 -14.04
CA GLY A 967 32.07 35.04 -12.58
C GLY A 967 30.84 35.69 -11.96
N MET A 968 30.10 34.93 -11.16
CA MET A 968 28.99 35.42 -10.34
C MET A 968 29.26 35.06 -8.87
N GLY A 969 29.68 36.04 -8.07
CA GLY A 969 30.15 35.79 -6.70
C GLY A 969 31.49 35.05 -6.67
N THR A 970 31.59 33.95 -5.90
CA THR A 970 32.79 33.10 -5.80
C THR A 970 32.80 31.91 -6.78
N GLN A 971 31.77 31.78 -7.64
CA GLN A 971 31.62 30.67 -8.58
C GLN A 971 31.78 31.12 -10.03
N GLN A 972 32.38 30.24 -10.83
CA GLN A 972 32.61 30.40 -12.26
C GLN A 972 31.66 29.52 -13.05
N TYR A 973 31.02 30.10 -14.07
CA TYR A 973 30.09 29.43 -14.97
C TYR A 973 30.61 29.52 -16.42
N GLY A 974 30.45 28.47 -17.21
CA GLY A 974 30.95 28.38 -18.59
C GLY A 974 31.75 27.10 -18.86
N PRO A 975 32.36 26.95 -20.05
CA PRO A 975 32.50 27.97 -21.09
C PRO A 975 31.23 28.16 -21.94
N TYR A 976 30.91 29.41 -22.27
CA TYR A 976 29.83 29.81 -23.16
C TYR A 976 30.39 30.23 -24.53
N ASN A 977 29.70 29.84 -25.61
CA ASN A 977 30.01 30.32 -26.96
C ASN A 977 29.33 31.66 -27.26
N TYR A 978 29.70 32.29 -28.37
CA TYR A 978 29.23 33.63 -28.74
C TYR A 978 27.71 33.76 -28.85
N ASP A 979 27.04 32.75 -29.42
CA ASP A 979 25.58 32.73 -29.55
C ASP A 979 24.89 32.60 -28.19
N SER A 980 25.45 31.82 -27.27
CA SER A 980 24.98 31.73 -25.88
C SER A 980 25.16 33.06 -25.17
N CYS A 981 26.31 33.74 -25.34
CA CYS A 981 26.54 35.07 -24.78
C CYS A 981 25.51 36.09 -25.30
N LYS A 982 25.17 36.05 -26.60
CA LYS A 982 24.14 36.92 -27.19
C LYS A 982 22.76 36.69 -26.56
N GLN A 983 22.39 35.43 -26.32
CA GLN A 983 21.14 35.10 -25.61
C GLN A 983 21.16 35.58 -24.15
N MET A 984 22.30 35.43 -23.46
CA MET A 984 22.45 35.88 -22.08
C MET A 984 22.39 37.40 -21.93
N VAL A 985 22.88 38.18 -22.92
CA VAL A 985 22.71 39.64 -22.94
C VAL A 985 21.24 40.01 -23.14
N ALA A 986 20.53 39.34 -24.06
CA ALA A 986 19.09 39.57 -24.27
C ALA A 986 18.24 39.22 -23.03
N ALA A 987 18.67 38.22 -22.25
CA ALA A 987 18.04 37.83 -20.99
C ALA A 987 18.52 38.65 -19.77
N GLY A 988 19.44 39.61 -19.94
CA GLY A 988 20.00 40.43 -18.86
C GLY A 988 20.94 39.68 -17.89
N GLN A 989 21.29 38.43 -18.19
CA GLN A 989 22.17 37.58 -17.39
C GLN A 989 23.66 37.88 -17.62
N LEU A 990 24.01 38.42 -18.79
CA LEU A 990 25.33 38.95 -19.09
C LEU A 990 25.21 40.47 -19.30
N THR A 991 25.82 41.24 -18.40
CA THR A 991 25.81 42.71 -18.43
C THR A 991 27.21 43.27 -18.73
N PRO A 992 27.35 44.54 -19.13
CA PRO A 992 28.66 45.12 -19.40
C PRO A 992 29.64 45.09 -18.20
N GLN A 993 29.13 44.90 -16.98
CA GLN A 993 29.85 44.92 -15.70
C GLN A 993 30.13 43.52 -15.16
N THR A 994 29.53 42.48 -15.75
CA THR A 994 29.74 41.09 -15.38
C THR A 994 31.22 40.72 -15.57
N MET A 995 31.85 40.14 -14.55
CA MET A 995 33.25 39.70 -14.64
C MET A 995 33.35 38.45 -15.52
N VAL A 996 34.21 38.50 -16.52
CA VAL A 996 34.39 37.42 -17.47
C VAL A 996 35.86 37.11 -17.70
N TRP A 997 36.13 35.89 -18.14
CA TRP A 997 37.48 35.44 -18.48
C TRP A 997 37.43 34.49 -19.67
N MET A 998 38.45 34.55 -20.51
CA MET A 998 38.68 33.63 -21.63
C MET A 998 40.13 33.20 -21.62
N GLU A 999 40.40 32.04 -22.20
CA GLU A 999 41.76 31.56 -22.42
C GLU A 999 42.56 32.60 -23.23
N GLY A 1000 43.71 33.01 -22.68
CA GLY A 1000 44.54 34.09 -23.22
C GLY A 1000 44.40 35.45 -22.52
N MET A 1001 43.45 35.63 -21.59
CA MET A 1001 43.34 36.86 -20.79
C MET A 1001 44.24 36.81 -19.54
N PRO A 1002 44.95 37.90 -19.20
CA PRO A 1002 45.87 37.93 -18.05
C PRO A 1002 45.17 37.89 -16.69
N ALA A 1003 43.90 38.34 -16.62
CA ALA A 1003 43.06 38.30 -15.42
C ALA A 1003 41.58 38.41 -15.83
N TRP A 1004 40.67 38.13 -14.88
CA TRP A 1004 39.25 38.42 -15.04
C TRP A 1004 39.01 39.91 -15.28
N ALA A 1005 38.14 40.25 -16.22
CA ALA A 1005 37.82 41.63 -16.55
C ALA A 1005 36.31 41.80 -16.79
N PRO A 1006 35.75 43.01 -16.63
CA PRO A 1006 34.34 43.26 -16.96
C PRO A 1006 34.04 42.99 -18.44
N ALA A 1007 32.86 42.45 -18.76
CA ALA A 1007 32.49 42.07 -20.13
C ALA A 1007 32.59 43.23 -21.15
N SER A 1008 32.39 44.48 -20.72
CA SER A 1008 32.57 45.68 -21.55
C SER A 1008 34.02 45.95 -21.98
N THR A 1009 35.01 45.43 -21.26
CA THR A 1009 36.43 45.66 -21.58
C THR A 1009 37.00 44.56 -22.48
N VAL A 1010 36.23 43.51 -22.77
CA VAL A 1010 36.60 42.40 -23.64
C VAL A 1010 36.19 42.72 -25.08
N PRO A 1011 37.14 42.95 -26.02
CA PRO A 1011 36.82 43.48 -27.35
C PRO A 1011 35.82 42.64 -28.14
N VAL A 1012 35.87 41.31 -28.02
CA VAL A 1012 34.96 40.41 -28.76
C VAL A 1012 33.51 40.52 -28.27
N LEU A 1013 33.26 40.93 -27.02
CA LEU A 1013 31.92 41.01 -26.44
C LEU A 1013 31.28 42.41 -26.58
N GLN A 1014 32.07 43.45 -26.83
CA GLN A 1014 31.58 44.83 -26.97
C GLN A 1014 30.41 44.98 -27.97
N PRO A 1015 30.40 44.31 -29.15
CA PRO A 1015 29.29 44.42 -30.09
C PRO A 1015 27.95 43.91 -29.53
N LEU A 1016 27.97 43.03 -28.54
CA LEU A 1016 26.75 42.50 -27.91
C LEU A 1016 26.02 43.57 -27.06
N PHE A 1017 26.72 44.64 -26.67
CA PHE A 1017 26.17 45.69 -25.79
C PHE A 1017 25.85 47.00 -26.53
N ALA A 1018 25.98 47.06 -27.85
CA ALA A 1018 25.69 48.27 -28.63
C ALA A 1018 24.17 48.44 -28.88
N PRO A 1019 23.62 49.67 -28.85
CA PRO A 1019 22.20 49.90 -29.15
C PRO A 1019 21.88 49.64 -30.64
N PRO A 1020 20.69 49.10 -30.98
CA PRO A 1020 20.35 48.72 -32.35
C PRO A 1020 20.18 49.94 -33.27
N VAL A 1021 20.77 49.86 -34.46
CA VAL A 1021 20.65 50.88 -35.53
C VAL A 1021 19.33 50.67 -36.28
N THR A 1022 18.48 51.69 -36.38
CA THR A 1022 17.18 51.62 -37.07
C THR A 1022 17.31 51.85 -38.59
N PRO A 1023 16.81 50.95 -39.46
CA PRO A 1023 16.74 51.20 -40.91
C PRO A 1023 15.52 52.08 -41.28
N GLN A 1024 15.73 53.05 -42.17
CA GLN A 1024 14.66 53.86 -42.78
C GLN A 1024 13.79 53.01 -43.73
N MET A 1025 12.47 53.15 -43.64
CA MET A 1025 11.49 52.46 -44.52
C MET A 1025 11.36 53.10 -45.90
N PRO A 1026 11.10 52.33 -46.98
CA PRO A 1026 10.58 52.83 -48.24
C PRO A 1026 9.06 53.11 -48.16
N PRO A 1027 8.50 54.02 -48.98
CA PRO A 1027 7.10 54.44 -48.86
C PRO A 1027 6.13 53.40 -49.47
N MET A 1028 4.99 53.19 -48.82
CA MET A 1028 3.85 52.42 -49.37
C MET A 1028 2.66 53.34 -49.73
N PRO A 1029 1.86 52.97 -50.75
CA PRO A 1029 0.69 53.72 -51.21
C PRO A 1029 -0.54 53.51 -50.30
N PRO A 1030 -1.54 54.42 -50.35
CA PRO A 1030 -2.55 54.52 -49.30
C PRO A 1030 -3.80 53.69 -49.62
N THR A 1031 -4.30 52.92 -48.66
CA THR A 1031 -5.74 52.65 -48.53
C THR A 1031 -6.12 52.57 -47.06
N GLY A 1032 -7.14 53.34 -46.69
CA GLY A 1032 -7.55 53.58 -45.31
C GLY A 1032 -8.49 52.52 -44.73
N GLY A 1033 -8.68 52.59 -43.42
CA GLY A 1033 -9.68 51.83 -42.71
C GLY A 1033 -9.49 51.92 -41.20
N VAL A 1034 -10.51 52.38 -40.50
CA VAL A 1034 -10.53 52.88 -39.12
C VAL A 1034 -10.46 51.75 -38.07
N VAL A 1035 -9.76 52.03 -36.97
CA VAL A 1035 -9.61 51.19 -35.76
C VAL A 1035 -10.72 51.50 -34.74
N PRO A 1036 -11.20 50.51 -33.95
CA PRO A 1036 -11.72 50.76 -32.60
C PRO A 1036 -10.80 50.21 -31.48
N PRO A 1037 -10.71 50.89 -30.31
CA PRO A 1037 -9.72 50.63 -29.25
C PRO A 1037 -10.08 49.47 -28.28
N PRO A 1038 -9.12 49.03 -27.42
CA PRO A 1038 -9.17 47.76 -26.69
C PRO A 1038 -9.86 47.84 -25.32
N ILE A 1039 -10.48 46.74 -24.90
CA ILE A 1039 -11.08 46.55 -23.56
C ILE A 1039 -10.01 45.96 -22.62
N MET A 1040 -9.77 46.64 -21.49
CA MET A 1040 -9.02 46.16 -20.33
C MET A 1040 -9.78 45.03 -19.64
N ASN A 1041 -9.12 43.89 -19.40
CA ASN A 1041 -9.60 42.86 -18.49
C ASN A 1041 -9.01 43.07 -17.10
N GLN A 1042 -9.88 43.32 -16.12
CA GLN A 1042 -9.58 43.20 -14.69
C GLN A 1042 -9.79 41.75 -14.24
N SER A 1043 -8.83 41.30 -13.46
CA SER A 1043 -8.80 40.14 -12.58
C SER A 1043 -10.02 40.03 -11.64
N VAL A 1044 -10.56 38.82 -11.47
CA VAL A 1044 -11.18 38.35 -10.21
C VAL A 1044 -11.09 36.81 -10.11
N ASN A 1045 -10.57 36.36 -8.94
CA ASN A 1045 -10.74 35.11 -8.17
C ASN A 1045 -10.95 33.74 -8.83
#